data_AF-A0A259CG95-F1
#
_entry.id   AF-A0A259CG95-F1
#
_cell.length_a   1.000
_cell.length_b   1.000
_cell.length_c   1.000
_cell.angle_alpha   90.00
_cell.angle_beta   90.00
_cell.angle_gamma   90.00
#
_symmetry.space_group_name_H-M   'P 1'
#
loop_
_entity.id
_entity.type
_entity.pdbx_description
1 polymer ?
#
loop_
_entity_poly.entity_id
_entity_poly.type
_entity_poly.pdbx_seq_one_letter_code
_entity_poly.pdbx_strand_id
1 'polypeptide(L)'
;MFRTDLKGLLAYSTISHLGLMTMLLGFGTPMAAVAAVFHIINHATFKAALFMSAGIVDHEAGTRDIRRLGGLMVLMPITGTLALLASASMAGVPLLNGFLSKEMMLEEAAHTSYLGLDFAFPVLATLAAVFSVAYSARFAIGTFLGPARHDYPHHPHDPPAGMWLPVAILVVPVIAIGLFPGPVAGPLVARTAAAVIGRPLPDYHLALWHGITPALVMSLIAFAGGAALVIAFRRADGMRARLPRLDAKAMFEVVTGALVVASRRGLAALHDGALTRYMGVTVATLVAVGGYGFWSATHGAGTRPLLPVTAPALAAFLALVVASGAVLLFHGERLTALILTGVVGVVVALAFLQFSAPDLALTQISVDVVTTILMLLALNLLPKATPREDSRAVRWRDGAIAGLAGLGVAGLAYAVMTRTGVSISDYYLAQSKPGGGGTNVVNVILVDFRGYDTFAEIIVLGIAALSIYALLDPALKGAAVRRIKAMLPREEARDAHPLLLVVATRVLLPLSLMVGAYIFLRGHNQPGGGFVAGLVVAIAFIMQYIASGYSWAAERMKVDSQSMIGAGVAIAGLTGIAAFAFGRPFLTSAFGYLNWPVVGTFEVASAIAFDLGVFLTVVGVMVLSLAQLSRIAGRIDPAPEGKDAMDVPLERTAPGAAGREV
;
A
#
# COMPACT_ATOMS: atom_id res chain seq x y z
N MET A 1 -29.36 36.85 -11.96
CA MET A 1 -30.67 37.50 -11.81
C MET A 1 -31.69 36.67 -11.02
N PHE A 2 -31.89 35.38 -11.32
CA PHE A 2 -32.99 34.58 -10.74
C PHE A 2 -32.78 34.02 -9.32
N ARG A 3 -31.76 34.50 -8.58
CA ARG A 3 -31.54 34.09 -7.17
C ARG A 3 -32.41 34.94 -6.26
N THR A 4 -33.09 34.34 -5.29
CA THR A 4 -33.98 35.03 -4.37
C THR A 4 -33.26 35.59 -3.14
N ASP A 5 -32.23 34.89 -2.65
CA ASP A 5 -31.36 35.37 -1.57
C ASP A 5 -30.39 36.45 -2.08
N LEU A 6 -30.27 37.56 -1.33
CA LEU A 6 -29.39 38.69 -1.66
C LEU A 6 -27.92 38.27 -1.79
N LYS A 7 -27.37 37.54 -0.82
CA LYS A 7 -25.95 37.09 -0.83
C LYS A 7 -25.71 36.10 -1.98
N GLY A 8 -26.68 35.22 -2.25
CA GLY A 8 -26.67 34.33 -3.41
C GLY A 8 -26.69 35.08 -4.74
N LEU A 9 -27.52 36.12 -4.88
CA LEU A 9 -27.49 36.98 -6.07
C LEU A 9 -26.12 37.65 -6.25
N LEU A 10 -25.57 38.19 -5.16
CA LEU A 10 -24.27 38.86 -5.17
C LEU A 10 -23.13 37.88 -5.51
N ALA A 11 -23.13 36.66 -4.96
CA ALA A 11 -22.15 35.63 -5.29
C ALA A 11 -22.14 35.28 -6.79
N TYR A 12 -23.32 35.09 -7.40
CA TYR A 12 -23.41 34.86 -8.84
C TYR A 12 -22.99 36.09 -9.67
N SER A 13 -23.25 37.30 -9.17
CA SER A 13 -22.75 38.52 -9.81
C SER A 13 -21.23 38.69 -9.67
N THR A 14 -20.60 38.11 -8.64
CA THR A 14 -19.14 38.04 -8.53
C THR A 14 -18.59 37.10 -9.59
N ILE A 15 -19.14 35.89 -9.71
CA ILE A 15 -18.76 34.93 -10.76
C ILE A 15 -18.89 35.56 -12.16
N SER A 16 -19.97 36.30 -12.39
CA SER A 16 -20.18 37.02 -13.66
C SER A 16 -19.07 38.04 -13.95
N HIS A 17 -18.72 38.90 -12.99
CA HIS A 17 -17.69 39.93 -13.19
C HIS A 17 -16.28 39.35 -13.25
N LEU A 18 -15.98 38.31 -12.47
CA LEU A 18 -14.72 37.56 -12.61
C LEU A 18 -14.62 36.90 -13.99
N GLY A 19 -15.72 36.34 -14.51
CA GLY A 19 -15.77 35.81 -15.87
C GLY A 19 -15.45 36.87 -16.93
N LEU A 20 -15.94 38.11 -16.76
CA LEU A 20 -15.61 39.24 -17.63
C LEU A 20 -14.13 39.63 -17.53
N MET A 21 -13.54 39.64 -16.33
CA MET A 21 -12.11 39.91 -16.15
C MET A 21 -11.23 38.83 -16.79
N THR A 22 -11.58 37.56 -16.59
CA THR A 22 -10.87 36.43 -17.21
C THR A 22 -11.01 36.48 -18.72
N MET A 23 -12.17 36.88 -19.25
CA MET A 23 -12.38 37.10 -20.69
C MET A 23 -11.44 38.19 -21.22
N LEU A 24 -11.38 39.36 -20.57
CA LEU A 24 -10.49 40.46 -20.97
C LEU A 24 -9.02 40.04 -20.95
N LEU A 25 -8.57 39.39 -19.88
CA LEU A 25 -7.20 38.87 -19.82
C LEU A 25 -6.94 37.80 -20.90
N GLY A 26 -7.97 37.02 -21.25
CA GLY A 26 -7.94 36.03 -22.31
C GLY A 26 -7.87 36.60 -23.73
N PHE A 27 -8.25 37.87 -23.96
CA PHE A 27 -8.07 38.54 -25.26
C PHE A 27 -6.59 38.72 -25.62
N GLY A 28 -5.69 38.76 -24.62
CA GLY A 28 -4.24 38.81 -24.85
C GLY A 28 -3.72 40.15 -25.40
N THR A 29 -4.55 41.20 -25.43
CA THR A 29 -4.13 42.55 -25.85
C THR A 29 -3.68 43.40 -24.65
N PRO A 30 -2.72 44.34 -24.83
CA PRO A 30 -2.33 45.25 -23.76
C PRO A 30 -3.49 46.07 -23.21
N MET A 31 -4.38 46.53 -24.09
CA MET A 31 -5.50 47.38 -23.69
C MET A 31 -6.56 46.59 -22.91
N ALA A 32 -6.83 45.34 -23.26
CA ALA A 32 -7.70 44.46 -22.47
C ALA A 32 -7.12 44.16 -21.08
N ALA A 33 -5.79 44.05 -20.95
CA ALA A 33 -5.15 43.93 -19.64
C ALA A 33 -5.32 45.20 -18.78
N VAL A 34 -5.20 46.40 -19.38
CA VAL A 34 -5.51 47.68 -18.71
C VAL A 34 -6.98 47.72 -18.26
N ALA A 35 -7.90 47.35 -19.15
CA ALA A 35 -9.33 47.30 -18.86
C ALA A 35 -9.66 46.30 -17.74
N ALA A 36 -9.01 45.12 -17.73
CA ALA A 36 -9.18 44.11 -16.69
C ALA A 36 -8.70 44.61 -15.32
N VAL A 37 -7.50 45.19 -15.24
CA VAL A 37 -6.96 45.79 -14.01
C VAL A 37 -7.87 46.89 -13.48
N PHE A 38 -8.35 47.76 -14.37
CA PHE A 38 -9.29 48.81 -13.99
C PHE A 38 -10.62 48.25 -13.49
N HIS A 39 -11.15 47.22 -14.15
CA HIS A 39 -12.38 46.54 -13.71
C HIS A 39 -12.21 45.83 -12.36
N ILE A 40 -11.03 45.27 -12.05
CA ILE A 40 -10.74 44.65 -10.73
C ILE A 40 -10.93 45.65 -9.59
N ILE A 41 -10.32 46.84 -9.71
CA ILE A 41 -10.42 47.90 -8.69
C ILE A 41 -11.89 48.33 -8.53
N ASN A 42 -12.57 48.57 -9.65
CA ASN A 42 -13.96 49.01 -9.62
C ASN A 42 -14.85 47.93 -8.98
N HIS A 43 -14.69 46.67 -9.39
CA HIS A 43 -15.41 45.54 -8.82
C HIS A 43 -15.20 45.40 -7.32
N ALA A 44 -13.95 45.49 -6.84
CA ALA A 44 -13.65 45.37 -5.42
C ALA A 44 -14.42 46.42 -4.60
N THR A 45 -14.46 47.67 -5.07
CA THR A 45 -15.14 48.77 -4.35
C THR A 45 -16.66 48.58 -4.28
N PHE A 46 -17.35 48.47 -5.43
CA PHE A 46 -18.81 48.37 -5.41
C PHE A 46 -19.30 47.02 -4.87
N LYS A 47 -18.56 45.91 -5.09
CA LYS A 47 -19.01 44.59 -4.63
C LYS A 47 -18.89 44.45 -3.12
N ALA A 48 -17.80 44.93 -2.52
CA ALA A 48 -17.65 44.96 -1.07
C ALA A 48 -18.75 45.80 -0.41
N ALA A 49 -19.05 46.99 -0.96
CA ALA A 49 -20.15 47.83 -0.50
C ALA A 49 -21.50 47.08 -0.55
N LEU A 50 -21.80 46.40 -1.66
CA LEU A 50 -23.05 45.65 -1.83
C LEU A 50 -23.19 44.46 -0.86
N PHE A 51 -22.11 43.72 -0.59
CA PHE A 51 -22.14 42.62 0.39
C PHE A 51 -22.36 43.13 1.82
N MET A 52 -21.72 44.25 2.18
CA MET A 52 -21.93 44.91 3.46
C MET A 52 -23.37 45.43 3.57
N SER A 53 -23.90 46.10 2.55
CA SER A 53 -25.30 46.54 2.51
C SER A 53 -26.29 45.37 2.61
N ALA A 54 -26.04 44.25 1.93
CA ALA A 54 -26.86 43.05 2.06
C ALA A 54 -26.77 42.43 3.47
N GLY A 55 -25.63 42.55 4.15
CA GLY A 55 -25.46 42.16 5.55
C GLY A 55 -26.22 43.06 6.52
N ILE A 56 -26.24 44.37 6.28
CA ILE A 56 -27.06 45.33 7.04
C ILE A 56 -28.54 44.99 6.88
N VAL A 57 -29.01 44.73 5.65
CA VAL A 57 -30.41 44.34 5.41
C VAL A 57 -30.76 43.00 6.08
N ASP A 58 -29.86 42.02 6.08
CA ASP A 58 -30.03 40.74 6.79
C ASP A 58 -30.23 40.96 8.30
N HIS A 59 -29.44 41.84 8.90
CA HIS A 59 -29.50 42.19 10.32
C HIS A 59 -30.79 42.95 10.67
N GLU A 60 -31.08 44.04 9.95
CA GLU A 60 -32.16 44.98 10.27
C GLU A 60 -33.54 44.50 9.84
N ALA A 61 -33.66 43.76 8.73
CA ALA A 61 -34.94 43.21 8.28
C ALA A 61 -35.17 41.76 8.70
N GLY A 62 -34.14 41.04 9.17
CA GLY A 62 -34.23 39.63 9.57
C GLY A 62 -34.49 38.64 8.41
N THR A 63 -34.34 39.08 7.17
CA THR A 63 -34.49 38.25 5.97
C THR A 63 -33.62 38.77 4.82
N ARG A 64 -33.10 37.85 4.02
CA ARG A 64 -32.35 38.12 2.78
C ARG A 64 -33.12 37.77 1.51
N ASP A 65 -34.37 37.31 1.65
CA ASP A 65 -35.18 36.94 0.49
C ASP A 65 -35.77 38.20 -0.15
N ILE A 66 -35.30 38.54 -1.36
CA ILE A 66 -35.76 39.69 -2.16
C ILE A 66 -37.30 39.68 -2.33
N ARG A 67 -37.95 38.51 -2.32
CA ARG A 67 -39.41 38.41 -2.44
C ARG A 67 -40.17 38.95 -1.22
N ARG A 68 -39.49 39.03 -0.08
CA ARG A 68 -39.99 39.55 1.21
C ARG A 68 -39.45 40.94 1.54
N LEU A 69 -38.67 41.54 0.64
CA LEU A 69 -38.10 42.88 0.77
C LEU A 69 -38.81 43.85 -0.19
N GLY A 70 -38.53 45.15 -0.05
CA GLY A 70 -39.10 46.23 -0.86
C GLY A 70 -39.17 47.53 -0.05
N GLY A 71 -39.08 48.69 -0.70
CA GLY A 71 -39.29 50.01 -0.08
C GLY A 71 -38.38 50.39 1.11
N LEU A 72 -37.26 49.69 1.31
CA LEU A 72 -36.35 49.93 2.44
C LEU A 72 -35.69 51.32 2.42
N MET A 73 -35.69 52.04 1.30
CA MET A 73 -35.16 53.40 1.23
C MET A 73 -35.87 54.37 2.17
N VAL A 74 -37.16 54.17 2.45
CA VAL A 74 -37.92 55.03 3.36
C VAL A 74 -37.53 54.77 4.82
N LEU A 75 -37.16 53.52 5.14
CA LEU A 75 -36.85 53.06 6.50
C LEU A 75 -35.36 53.18 6.83
N MET A 76 -34.50 53.06 5.82
CA MET A 76 -33.04 53.05 5.93
C MET A 76 -32.42 53.95 4.83
N PRO A 77 -32.70 55.26 4.82
CA PRO A 77 -32.27 56.17 3.76
C PRO A 77 -30.75 56.20 3.52
N ILE A 78 -29.93 56.09 4.56
CA ILE A 78 -28.47 56.09 4.42
C ILE A 78 -28.01 54.80 3.73
N THR A 79 -28.37 53.66 4.30
CA THR A 79 -28.01 52.33 3.75
C THR A 79 -28.56 52.16 2.35
N GLY A 80 -29.80 52.57 2.10
CA GLY A 80 -30.45 52.51 0.80
C GLY A 80 -29.74 53.35 -0.25
N THR A 81 -29.34 54.59 0.07
CA THR A 81 -28.61 55.46 -0.86
C THR A 81 -27.24 54.88 -1.22
N LEU A 82 -26.49 54.40 -0.23
CA LEU A 82 -25.18 53.78 -0.46
C LEU A 82 -25.29 52.50 -1.30
N ALA A 83 -26.28 51.65 -1.01
CA ALA A 83 -26.53 50.43 -1.75
C ALA A 83 -26.98 50.72 -3.20
N LEU A 84 -27.78 51.78 -3.41
CA LEU A 84 -28.16 52.21 -4.75
C LEU A 84 -26.99 52.73 -5.56
N LEU A 85 -26.11 53.55 -4.98
CA LEU A 85 -24.92 54.04 -5.66
C LEU A 85 -23.98 52.89 -6.05
N ALA A 86 -23.75 51.94 -5.13
CA ALA A 86 -22.97 50.76 -5.41
C ALA A 86 -23.63 49.85 -6.47
N SER A 87 -24.96 49.69 -6.44
CA SER A 87 -25.70 48.90 -7.43
C SER A 87 -25.74 49.57 -8.80
N ALA A 88 -25.86 50.90 -8.84
CA ALA A 88 -25.79 51.70 -10.06
C ALA A 88 -24.42 51.60 -10.71
N SER A 89 -23.34 51.60 -9.91
CA SER A 89 -22.00 51.31 -10.42
C SER A 89 -21.91 49.88 -10.96
N MET A 90 -22.39 48.87 -10.22
CA MET A 90 -22.44 47.48 -10.70
C MET A 90 -23.25 47.33 -11.99
N ALA A 91 -24.31 48.12 -12.19
CA ALA A 91 -25.09 48.19 -13.42
C ALA A 91 -24.33 48.88 -14.56
N GLY A 92 -23.43 49.80 -14.25
CA GLY A 92 -22.66 50.59 -15.22
C GLY A 92 -23.34 51.92 -15.54
N VAL A 93 -24.00 52.56 -14.58
CA VAL A 93 -24.65 53.87 -14.78
C VAL A 93 -23.58 54.95 -15.02
N PRO A 94 -23.76 55.84 -16.01
CA PRO A 94 -22.82 56.93 -16.28
C PRO A 94 -22.43 57.72 -15.03
N LEU A 95 -21.21 58.28 -15.02
CA LEU A 95 -20.59 59.01 -13.91
C LEU A 95 -20.12 58.15 -12.71
N LEU A 96 -20.36 56.84 -12.72
CA LEU A 96 -19.84 55.91 -11.72
C LEU A 96 -18.71 55.05 -12.32
N ASN A 97 -17.79 54.58 -11.47
CA ASN A 97 -16.62 53.83 -11.92
C ASN A 97 -16.94 52.57 -12.74
N GLY A 98 -18.07 51.90 -12.42
CA GLY A 98 -18.50 50.71 -13.13
C GLY A 98 -18.89 50.96 -14.60
N PHE A 99 -19.36 52.15 -14.96
CA PHE A 99 -19.62 52.51 -16.37
C PHE A 99 -18.34 52.50 -17.17
N LEU A 100 -17.32 53.22 -16.71
CA LEU A 100 -16.03 53.35 -17.39
C LEU A 100 -15.37 51.99 -17.64
N SER A 101 -15.36 51.12 -16.62
CA SER A 101 -14.76 49.79 -16.80
C SER A 101 -15.56 48.86 -17.72
N LYS A 102 -16.89 48.99 -17.76
CA LYS A 102 -17.71 48.20 -18.69
C LYS A 102 -17.61 48.71 -20.11
N GLU A 103 -17.53 50.02 -20.29
CA GLU A 103 -17.35 50.65 -21.59
C GLU A 103 -16.02 50.22 -22.21
N MET A 104 -14.92 50.27 -21.44
CA MET A 104 -13.62 49.73 -21.87
C MET A 104 -13.69 48.24 -22.20
N MET A 105 -14.42 47.45 -21.40
CA MET A 105 -14.60 46.03 -21.66
C MET A 105 -15.36 45.76 -22.96
N LEU A 106 -16.43 46.52 -23.21
CA LEU A 106 -17.24 46.40 -24.42
C LEU A 106 -16.47 46.87 -25.66
N GLU A 107 -15.64 47.91 -25.52
CA GLU A 107 -14.76 48.37 -26.60
C GLU A 107 -13.73 47.30 -26.96
N GLU A 108 -13.05 46.70 -25.99
CA GLU A 108 -12.10 45.60 -26.25
C GLU A 108 -12.79 44.37 -26.84
N ALA A 109 -14.02 44.08 -26.43
CA ALA A 109 -14.80 43.02 -27.04
C ALA A 109 -15.17 43.35 -28.51
N ALA A 110 -15.43 44.62 -28.84
CA ALA A 110 -15.72 45.10 -30.21
C ALA A 110 -14.58 44.81 -31.19
N HIS A 111 -13.34 44.90 -30.72
CA HIS A 111 -12.13 44.73 -31.53
C HIS A 111 -11.58 43.30 -31.52
N THR A 112 -12.19 42.38 -30.77
CA THR A 112 -11.69 41.00 -30.65
C THR A 112 -12.46 40.03 -31.54
N SER A 113 -11.74 39.40 -32.48
CA SER A 113 -12.27 38.31 -33.31
C SER A 113 -11.86 36.93 -32.78
N TYR A 114 -12.76 35.95 -32.88
CA TYR A 114 -12.49 34.56 -32.52
C TYR A 114 -12.88 33.63 -33.67
N LEU A 115 -11.92 32.84 -34.18
CA LEU A 115 -12.14 31.90 -35.30
C LEU A 115 -12.80 32.55 -36.53
N GLY A 116 -12.51 33.84 -36.79
CA GLY A 116 -13.11 34.61 -37.90
C GLY A 116 -14.54 35.10 -37.64
N LEU A 117 -15.06 34.97 -36.42
CA LEU A 117 -16.36 35.50 -36.01
C LEU A 117 -16.21 36.81 -35.23
N ASP A 118 -16.14 37.92 -35.96
CA ASP A 118 -15.92 39.26 -35.37
C ASP A 118 -17.05 39.71 -34.43
N PHE A 119 -18.26 39.12 -34.57
CA PHE A 119 -19.42 39.47 -33.74
C PHE A 119 -19.56 38.63 -32.46
N ALA A 120 -18.78 37.55 -32.30
CA ALA A 120 -19.00 36.58 -31.21
C ALA A 120 -18.79 37.20 -29.82
N PHE A 121 -17.64 37.82 -29.57
CA PHE A 121 -17.35 38.47 -28.28
C PHE A 121 -18.19 39.73 -28.03
N PRO A 122 -18.42 40.63 -29.00
CA PRO A 122 -19.32 41.77 -28.80
C PRO A 122 -20.72 41.35 -28.35
N VAL A 123 -21.30 40.32 -28.99
CA VAL A 123 -22.64 39.81 -28.64
C VAL A 123 -22.64 39.18 -27.25
N LEU A 124 -21.64 38.34 -26.93
CA LEU A 124 -21.54 37.70 -25.62
C LEU A 124 -21.32 38.70 -24.49
N ALA A 125 -20.44 39.69 -24.70
CA ALA A 125 -20.17 40.75 -23.73
C ALA A 125 -21.39 41.65 -23.52
N THR A 126 -22.11 42.00 -24.60
CA THR A 126 -23.38 42.76 -24.52
C THR A 126 -24.44 41.96 -23.77
N LEU A 127 -24.59 40.67 -24.04
CA LEU A 127 -25.54 39.81 -23.32
C LEU A 127 -25.19 39.71 -21.82
N ALA A 128 -23.91 39.57 -21.49
CA ALA A 128 -23.44 39.58 -20.11
C ALA A 128 -23.72 40.93 -19.44
N ALA A 129 -23.54 42.04 -20.14
CA ALA A 129 -23.86 43.38 -19.68
C ALA A 129 -25.38 43.57 -19.46
N VAL A 130 -26.24 43.08 -20.36
CA VAL A 130 -27.71 43.05 -20.20
C VAL A 130 -28.08 42.35 -18.89
N PHE A 131 -27.58 41.14 -18.66
CA PHE A 131 -27.85 40.41 -17.42
C PHE A 131 -27.27 41.14 -16.20
N SER A 132 -26.13 41.81 -16.35
CA SER A 132 -25.50 42.62 -15.31
C SER A 132 -26.36 43.80 -14.88
N VAL A 133 -26.89 44.56 -15.84
CA VAL A 133 -27.88 45.61 -15.56
C VAL A 133 -29.10 44.99 -14.90
N ALA A 134 -29.65 43.90 -15.45
CA ALA A 134 -30.88 43.30 -14.97
C ALA A 134 -30.79 42.79 -13.51
N TYR A 135 -29.70 42.11 -13.13
CA TYR A 135 -29.56 41.67 -11.74
C TYR A 135 -29.24 42.81 -10.78
N SER A 136 -28.55 43.86 -11.24
CA SER A 136 -28.24 45.05 -10.42
C SER A 136 -29.50 45.88 -10.17
N ALA A 137 -30.29 46.11 -11.22
CA ALA A 137 -31.60 46.73 -11.13
C ALA A 137 -32.55 45.92 -10.25
N ARG A 138 -32.57 44.57 -10.37
CA ARG A 138 -33.38 43.72 -9.49
C ARG A 138 -32.95 43.80 -8.03
N PHE A 139 -31.66 43.89 -7.73
CA PHE A 139 -31.16 44.11 -6.37
C PHE A 139 -31.64 45.46 -5.83
N ALA A 140 -31.42 46.53 -6.59
CA ALA A 140 -31.78 47.90 -6.21
C ALA A 140 -33.30 48.07 -6.03
N ILE A 141 -34.07 47.76 -7.08
CA ILE A 141 -35.52 47.96 -7.13
C ILE A 141 -36.23 47.02 -6.17
N GLY A 142 -35.85 45.72 -6.17
CA GLY A 142 -36.53 44.72 -5.35
C GLY A 142 -36.25 44.81 -3.85
N THR A 143 -35.20 45.53 -3.44
CA THR A 143 -34.81 45.66 -2.03
C THR A 143 -35.17 47.03 -1.47
N PHE A 144 -34.82 48.11 -2.18
CA PHE A 144 -34.86 49.47 -1.62
C PHE A 144 -35.99 50.34 -2.19
N LEU A 145 -36.43 50.10 -3.42
CA LEU A 145 -37.48 50.90 -4.07
C LEU A 145 -38.85 50.18 -4.00
N GLY A 146 -39.90 50.87 -4.46
CA GLY A 146 -41.28 50.38 -4.38
C GLY A 146 -41.96 50.69 -3.04
N PRO A 147 -43.18 50.20 -2.82
CA PRO A 147 -43.91 50.45 -1.59
C PRO A 147 -43.21 49.79 -0.40
N ALA A 148 -43.08 50.52 0.71
CA ALA A 148 -42.61 49.97 1.98
C ALA A 148 -43.56 48.87 2.43
N ARG A 149 -43.00 47.74 2.86
CA ARG A 149 -43.78 46.63 3.40
C ARG A 149 -43.91 46.79 4.91
N HIS A 150 -44.82 46.02 5.50
CA HIS A 150 -45.02 46.01 6.96
C HIS A 150 -44.85 44.62 7.57
N ASP A 151 -44.48 43.61 6.76
CA ASP A 151 -44.37 42.19 7.13
C ASP A 151 -42.92 41.71 7.32
N TYR A 152 -41.98 42.61 7.61
CA TYR A 152 -40.59 42.24 7.90
C TYR A 152 -40.48 41.52 9.26
N PRO A 153 -39.62 40.49 9.38
CA PRO A 153 -39.32 39.84 10.66
C PRO A 153 -38.82 40.79 11.76
N HIS A 154 -38.01 41.79 11.40
CA HIS A 154 -37.55 42.86 12.29
C HIS A 154 -37.92 44.22 11.70
N HIS A 155 -38.10 45.23 12.54
CA HIS A 155 -38.37 46.60 12.11
C HIS A 155 -37.09 47.24 11.56
N PRO A 156 -36.96 47.41 10.22
CA PRO A 156 -35.73 47.92 9.64
C PRO A 156 -35.55 49.40 9.98
N HIS A 157 -34.36 49.78 10.42
CA HIS A 157 -33.93 51.17 10.57
C HIS A 157 -32.46 51.31 10.16
N ASP A 158 -32.00 52.51 9.84
CA ASP A 158 -30.56 52.69 9.59
C ASP A 158 -29.76 52.29 10.85
N PRO A 159 -28.74 51.43 10.72
CA PRO A 159 -27.97 50.98 11.85
C PRO A 159 -27.04 52.10 12.37
N PRO A 160 -26.38 51.91 13.52
CA PRO A 160 -25.34 52.83 13.98
C PRO A 160 -24.20 53.01 12.95
N ALA A 161 -23.49 54.14 13.04
CA ALA A 161 -22.41 54.49 12.10
C ALA A 161 -21.36 53.40 11.91
N GLY A 162 -21.06 52.60 12.94
CA GLY A 162 -20.12 51.48 12.85
C GLY A 162 -20.47 50.44 11.77
N MET A 163 -21.74 50.31 11.38
CA MET A 163 -22.17 49.37 10.34
C MET A 163 -22.25 49.99 8.94
N TRP A 164 -22.79 51.20 8.78
CA TRP A 164 -22.94 51.82 7.46
C TRP A 164 -21.71 52.62 7.00
N LEU A 165 -20.87 53.12 7.91
CA LEU A 165 -19.69 53.92 7.58
C LEU A 165 -18.68 53.16 6.70
N PRO A 166 -18.37 51.87 6.94
CA PRO A 166 -17.52 51.09 6.02
C PRO A 166 -18.09 51.03 4.59
N VAL A 167 -19.42 50.96 4.44
CA VAL A 167 -20.08 51.01 3.13
C VAL A 167 -19.86 52.37 2.48
N ALA A 168 -20.02 53.46 3.24
CA ALA A 168 -19.79 54.80 2.74
C ALA A 168 -18.35 54.99 2.26
N ILE A 169 -17.36 54.52 3.03
CA ILE A 169 -15.94 54.56 2.66
C ILE A 169 -15.68 53.86 1.32
N LEU A 170 -16.39 52.76 1.02
CA LEU A 170 -16.27 52.03 -0.24
C LEU A 170 -17.05 52.66 -1.40
N VAL A 171 -18.11 53.43 -1.12
CA VAL A 171 -18.86 54.18 -2.13
C VAL A 171 -18.15 55.47 -2.54
N VAL A 172 -17.34 56.07 -1.66
CA VAL A 172 -16.50 57.22 -2.01
C VAL A 172 -15.62 56.96 -3.25
N PRO A 173 -14.80 55.90 -3.34
CA PRO A 173 -14.01 55.61 -4.54
C PRO A 173 -14.89 55.22 -5.74
N VAL A 174 -16.09 54.66 -5.53
CA VAL A 174 -17.05 54.41 -6.63
C VAL A 174 -17.41 55.69 -7.37
N ILE A 175 -17.64 56.77 -6.63
CA ILE A 175 -17.95 58.09 -7.18
C ILE A 175 -16.68 58.80 -7.63
N ALA A 176 -15.62 58.81 -6.81
CA ALA A 176 -14.39 59.54 -7.11
C ALA A 176 -13.68 59.00 -8.36
N ILE A 177 -13.60 57.68 -8.54
CA ILE A 177 -13.08 57.08 -9.77
C ILE A 177 -14.05 57.31 -10.93
N GLY A 178 -15.36 57.33 -10.67
CA GLY A 178 -16.35 57.65 -11.69
C GLY A 178 -16.15 59.05 -12.27
N LEU A 179 -15.99 60.07 -11.44
CA LEU A 179 -15.86 61.47 -11.85
C LEU A 179 -14.43 61.85 -12.28
N PHE A 180 -13.41 61.29 -11.62
CA PHE A 180 -12.01 61.65 -11.83
C PHE A 180 -11.12 60.40 -12.00
N PRO A 181 -11.36 59.57 -13.03
CA PRO A 181 -10.68 58.27 -13.16
C PRO A 181 -9.16 58.39 -13.37
N GLY A 182 -8.70 59.40 -14.13
CA GLY A 182 -7.28 59.66 -14.37
C GLY A 182 -6.49 59.92 -13.08
N PRO A 183 -6.82 60.97 -12.30
CA PRO A 183 -6.10 61.28 -11.06
C PRO A 183 -6.23 60.21 -9.98
N VAL A 184 -7.41 59.59 -9.83
CA VAL A 184 -7.70 58.69 -8.71
C VAL A 184 -7.21 57.26 -8.96
N ALA A 185 -7.53 56.68 -10.13
CA ALA A 185 -7.18 55.30 -10.44
C ALA A 185 -5.96 55.18 -11.39
N GLY A 186 -5.69 56.20 -12.20
CA GLY A 186 -4.67 56.16 -13.26
C GLY A 186 -3.28 55.71 -12.80
N PRO A 187 -2.67 56.28 -11.74
CA PRO A 187 -1.35 55.85 -11.27
C PRO A 187 -1.30 54.38 -10.82
N LEU A 188 -2.36 53.91 -10.17
CA LEU A 188 -2.44 52.53 -9.69
C LEU A 188 -2.66 51.55 -10.84
N VAL A 189 -3.54 51.90 -11.79
CA VAL A 189 -3.79 51.13 -13.01
C VAL A 189 -2.53 51.06 -13.86
N ALA A 190 -1.82 52.17 -14.06
CA ALA A 190 -0.60 52.22 -14.87
C ALA A 190 0.48 51.29 -14.33
N ARG A 191 0.79 51.38 -13.03
CA ARG A 191 1.80 50.52 -12.39
C ARG A 191 1.43 49.04 -12.46
N THR A 192 0.17 48.72 -12.17
CA THR A 192 -0.31 47.33 -12.14
C THR A 192 -0.41 46.75 -13.55
N ALA A 193 -0.96 47.50 -14.51
CA ALA A 193 -1.04 47.07 -15.89
C ALA A 193 0.35 46.92 -16.52
N ALA A 194 1.31 47.82 -16.23
CA ALA A 194 2.68 47.67 -16.72
C ALA A 194 3.33 46.37 -16.21
N ALA A 195 3.10 46.03 -14.94
CA ALA A 195 3.59 44.77 -14.37
C ALA A 195 2.91 43.54 -14.99
N VAL A 196 1.60 43.59 -15.26
CA VAL A 196 0.86 42.48 -15.89
C VAL A 196 1.25 42.31 -17.36
N ILE A 197 1.48 43.41 -18.08
CA ILE A 197 1.76 43.43 -19.52
C ILE A 197 3.24 43.12 -19.83
N GLY A 198 4.18 43.52 -18.96
CA GLY A 198 5.61 43.26 -19.13
C GLY A 198 6.30 44.02 -20.28
N ARG A 199 5.61 44.99 -20.89
CA ARG A 199 6.09 45.87 -21.98
C ARG A 199 5.52 47.29 -21.78
N PRO A 200 5.99 48.32 -22.51
CA PRO A 200 5.46 49.67 -22.40
C PRO A 200 3.93 49.69 -22.53
N LEU A 201 3.29 50.52 -21.70
CA LEU A 201 1.84 50.68 -21.70
C LEU A 201 1.37 51.20 -23.07
N PRO A 202 0.24 50.71 -23.61
CA PRO A 202 -0.37 51.34 -24.77
C PRO A 202 -0.81 52.76 -24.41
N ASP A 203 -0.95 53.64 -25.40
CA ASP A 203 -1.58 54.95 -25.18
C ASP A 203 -3.05 54.74 -24.79
N TYR A 204 -3.39 55.03 -23.54
CA TYR A 204 -4.76 54.93 -23.03
C TYR A 204 -5.15 56.18 -22.25
N HIS A 205 -6.42 56.58 -22.41
CA HIS A 205 -7.01 57.67 -21.65
C HIS A 205 -8.23 57.19 -20.89
N LEU A 206 -8.17 57.33 -19.57
CA LEU A 206 -9.32 57.17 -18.70
C LEU A 206 -10.17 58.44 -18.78
N ALA A 207 -11.00 58.54 -19.82
CA ALA A 207 -11.93 59.64 -20.00
C ALA A 207 -13.34 59.22 -19.57
N LEU A 208 -14.16 60.19 -19.15
CA LEU A 208 -15.58 60.00 -18.85
C LEU A 208 -16.43 59.72 -20.10
N TRP A 209 -15.93 60.17 -21.25
CA TRP A 209 -16.62 60.16 -22.53
C TRP A 209 -15.61 59.95 -23.66
N HIS A 210 -15.81 58.89 -24.44
CA HIS A 210 -14.94 58.51 -25.57
C HIS A 210 -15.58 58.81 -26.93
N GLY A 211 -16.73 59.49 -26.98
CA GLY A 211 -17.50 59.75 -28.20
C GLY A 211 -18.60 58.71 -28.45
N ILE A 212 -19.21 58.74 -29.64
CA ILE A 212 -20.17 57.72 -30.07
C ILE A 212 -19.37 56.51 -30.58
N THR A 213 -19.06 55.59 -29.68
CA THR A 213 -18.33 54.35 -29.97
C THR A 213 -19.28 53.16 -30.11
N PRO A 214 -18.85 52.05 -30.74
CA PRO A 214 -19.58 50.79 -30.70
C PRO A 214 -19.87 50.31 -29.28
N ALA A 215 -18.93 50.55 -28.34
CA ALA A 215 -19.13 50.28 -26.92
C ALA A 215 -20.33 51.04 -26.34
N LEU A 216 -20.53 52.31 -26.71
CA LEU A 216 -21.63 53.11 -26.18
C LEU A 216 -22.98 52.57 -26.66
N VAL A 217 -23.05 52.14 -27.92
CA VAL A 217 -24.24 51.49 -28.50
C VAL A 217 -24.53 50.19 -27.75
N MET A 218 -23.52 49.35 -27.52
CA MET A 218 -23.67 48.11 -26.73
C MET A 218 -24.09 48.39 -25.29
N SER A 219 -23.58 49.44 -24.65
CA SER A 219 -23.98 49.91 -23.33
C SER A 219 -25.45 50.33 -23.29
N LEU A 220 -25.92 51.10 -24.29
CA LEU A 220 -27.33 51.47 -24.42
C LEU A 220 -28.24 50.25 -24.63
N ILE A 221 -27.81 49.29 -25.46
CA ILE A 221 -28.50 48.02 -25.65
C ILE A 221 -28.54 47.23 -24.32
N ALA A 222 -27.46 47.22 -23.56
CA ALA A 222 -27.39 46.56 -22.26
C ALA A 222 -28.39 47.17 -21.25
N PHE A 223 -28.51 48.50 -21.22
CA PHE A 223 -29.50 49.19 -20.40
C PHE A 223 -30.94 48.89 -20.82
N ALA A 224 -31.24 49.04 -22.12
CA ALA A 224 -32.58 48.77 -22.66
C ALA A 224 -32.99 47.31 -22.47
N GLY A 225 -32.10 46.37 -22.81
CA GLY A 225 -32.31 44.94 -22.63
C GLY A 225 -32.42 44.54 -21.15
N GLY A 226 -31.59 45.13 -20.28
CA GLY A 226 -31.63 44.89 -18.85
C GLY A 226 -32.95 45.38 -18.22
N ALA A 227 -33.40 46.57 -18.59
CA ALA A 227 -34.69 47.12 -18.16
C ALA A 227 -35.87 46.26 -18.67
N ALA A 228 -35.86 45.89 -19.95
CA ALA A 228 -36.86 45.00 -20.55
C ALA A 228 -36.92 43.64 -19.81
N LEU A 229 -35.77 43.06 -19.45
CA LEU A 229 -35.69 41.80 -18.73
C LEU A 229 -36.21 41.90 -17.29
N VAL A 230 -36.00 43.04 -16.62
CA VAL A 230 -36.56 43.30 -15.27
C VAL A 230 -38.08 43.44 -15.35
N ILE A 231 -38.61 44.18 -16.32
CA ILE A 231 -40.06 44.32 -16.55
C ILE A 231 -40.68 42.96 -16.89
N ALA A 232 -40.00 42.16 -17.73
CA ALA A 232 -40.42 40.82 -18.12
C ALA A 232 -40.03 39.71 -17.12
N PHE A 233 -39.53 40.04 -15.92
CA PHE A 233 -38.92 39.08 -15.00
C PHE A 233 -39.83 37.89 -14.69
N ARG A 234 -41.13 38.10 -14.46
CA ARG A 234 -42.08 37.02 -14.18
C ARG A 234 -42.19 36.02 -15.33
N ARG A 235 -42.18 36.49 -16.58
CA ARG A 235 -42.20 35.64 -17.77
C ARG A 235 -40.86 34.92 -17.93
N ALA A 236 -39.75 35.64 -17.76
CA ALA A 236 -38.40 35.09 -17.86
C ALA A 236 -38.13 34.00 -16.80
N ASP A 237 -38.54 34.19 -15.55
CA ASP A 237 -38.38 33.19 -14.48
C ASP A 237 -39.29 31.96 -14.74
N GLY A 238 -40.50 32.17 -15.26
CA GLY A 238 -41.39 31.09 -15.70
C GLY A 238 -40.81 30.24 -16.84
N MET A 239 -40.17 30.86 -17.83
CA MET A 239 -39.45 30.13 -18.89
C MET A 239 -38.23 29.39 -18.34
N ARG A 240 -37.43 30.05 -17.50
CA ARG A 240 -36.25 29.46 -16.85
C ARG A 240 -36.63 28.27 -15.96
N ALA A 241 -37.79 28.29 -15.32
CA ALA A 241 -38.28 27.17 -14.51
C ALA A 241 -38.61 25.90 -15.33
N ARG A 242 -38.85 26.03 -16.65
CA ARG A 242 -39.10 24.91 -17.55
C ARG A 242 -37.82 24.30 -18.13
N LEU A 243 -36.69 25.00 -18.03
CA LEU A 243 -35.40 24.50 -18.49
C LEU A 243 -34.75 23.61 -17.42
N PRO A 244 -33.99 22.57 -17.83
CA PRO A 244 -33.26 21.73 -16.90
C PRO A 244 -32.28 22.58 -16.08
N ARG A 245 -32.26 22.37 -14.77
CA ARG A 245 -31.36 23.08 -13.86
C ARG A 245 -29.99 22.38 -13.86
N LEU A 246 -28.99 23.05 -14.42
CA LEU A 246 -27.59 22.66 -14.22
C LEU A 246 -27.19 23.02 -12.78
N ASP A 247 -27.02 22.00 -11.93
CA ASP A 247 -26.49 22.17 -10.58
C ASP A 247 -25.03 21.72 -10.53
N ALA A 248 -24.12 22.70 -10.54
CA ALA A 248 -22.68 22.45 -10.49
C ALA A 248 -22.27 21.63 -9.25
N LYS A 249 -22.99 21.77 -8.12
CA LYS A 249 -22.71 20.99 -6.92
C LYS A 249 -23.04 19.51 -7.15
N ALA A 250 -24.22 19.21 -7.70
CA ALA A 250 -24.61 17.84 -8.02
C ALA A 250 -23.65 17.20 -9.04
N MET A 251 -23.23 17.95 -10.07
CA MET A 251 -22.22 17.47 -11.03
C MET A 251 -20.90 17.12 -10.35
N PHE A 252 -20.41 17.97 -9.45
CA PHE A 252 -19.19 17.71 -8.68
C PHE A 252 -19.32 16.46 -7.78
N GLU A 253 -20.43 16.31 -7.07
CA GLU A 253 -20.71 15.14 -6.22
C GLU A 253 -20.78 13.84 -7.03
N VAL A 254 -21.36 13.86 -8.23
CA VAL A 254 -21.40 12.69 -9.12
C VAL A 254 -20.00 12.30 -9.59
N VAL A 255 -19.19 13.26 -10.02
CA VAL A 255 -17.83 12.99 -10.51
C VAL A 255 -16.94 12.44 -9.39
N THR A 256 -16.95 13.09 -8.23
CA THR A 256 -16.18 12.63 -7.06
C THR A 256 -16.66 11.26 -6.58
N GLY A 257 -17.97 11.03 -6.54
CA GLY A 257 -18.55 9.72 -6.21
C GLY A 257 -18.12 8.62 -7.19
N ALA A 258 -18.15 8.90 -8.50
CA ALA A 258 -17.70 7.98 -9.53
C ALA A 258 -16.21 7.62 -9.36
N LEU A 259 -15.36 8.60 -9.07
CA LEU A 259 -13.93 8.39 -8.83
C LEU A 259 -13.69 7.50 -7.60
N VAL A 260 -14.43 7.73 -6.51
CA VAL A 260 -14.35 6.91 -5.30
C VAL A 260 -14.76 5.46 -5.58
N VAL A 261 -15.87 5.26 -6.30
CA VAL A 261 -16.33 3.91 -6.67
C VAL A 261 -15.32 3.20 -7.58
N ALA A 262 -14.78 3.90 -8.58
CA ALA A 262 -13.74 3.35 -9.46
C ALA A 262 -12.49 2.95 -8.65
N SER A 263 -12.05 3.80 -7.73
CA SER A 263 -10.90 3.53 -6.87
C SER A 263 -11.13 2.31 -5.97
N ARG A 264 -12.31 2.20 -5.35
CA ARG A 264 -12.68 1.05 -4.52
C ARG A 264 -12.74 -0.24 -5.33
N ARG A 265 -13.29 -0.19 -6.56
CA ARG A 265 -13.33 -1.35 -7.46
C ARG A 265 -11.91 -1.78 -7.87
N GLY A 266 -11.04 -0.83 -8.20
CA GLY A 266 -9.63 -1.11 -8.51
C GLY A 266 -8.89 -1.75 -7.34
N LEU A 267 -9.08 -1.21 -6.12
CA LEU A 267 -8.48 -1.77 -4.92
C LEU A 267 -8.98 -3.19 -4.63
N ALA A 268 -10.29 -3.43 -4.68
CA ALA A 268 -10.86 -4.77 -4.46
C ALA A 268 -10.43 -5.79 -5.52
N ALA A 269 -10.19 -5.36 -6.76
CA ALA A 269 -9.68 -6.23 -7.81
C ALA A 269 -8.20 -6.62 -7.62
N LEU A 270 -7.39 -5.77 -6.98
CA LEU A 270 -5.96 -6.03 -6.77
C LEU A 270 -5.67 -6.62 -5.39
N HIS A 271 -6.39 -6.19 -4.36
CA HIS A 271 -6.17 -6.53 -2.95
C HIS A 271 -7.39 -7.25 -2.37
N ASP A 272 -7.60 -8.49 -2.79
CA ASP A 272 -8.69 -9.36 -2.29
C ASP A 272 -8.28 -10.19 -1.07
N GLY A 273 -7.02 -10.07 -0.62
CA GLY A 273 -6.48 -10.84 0.51
C GLY A 273 -6.04 -12.27 0.16
N ALA A 274 -6.18 -12.70 -1.10
CA ALA A 274 -5.77 -14.02 -1.53
C ALA A 274 -4.26 -14.09 -1.77
N LEU A 275 -3.54 -14.86 -0.95
CA LEU A 275 -2.09 -15.07 -1.10
C LEU A 275 -1.72 -15.62 -2.49
N THR A 276 -2.55 -16.50 -3.05
CA THR A 276 -2.34 -17.08 -4.39
C THR A 276 -2.32 -16.02 -5.49
N ARG A 277 -3.17 -14.99 -5.40
CA ARG A 277 -3.18 -13.86 -6.34
C ARG A 277 -1.90 -13.05 -6.22
N TYR A 278 -1.48 -12.71 -5.00
CA TYR A 278 -0.25 -11.97 -4.76
C TYR A 278 0.98 -12.74 -5.26
N MET A 279 1.06 -14.06 -4.98
CA MET A 279 2.12 -14.92 -5.51
C MET A 279 2.10 -14.98 -7.03
N GLY A 280 0.92 -15.11 -7.65
CA GLY A 280 0.76 -15.10 -9.11
C GLY A 280 1.26 -13.80 -9.74
N VAL A 281 0.92 -12.65 -9.16
CA VAL A 281 1.43 -11.34 -9.61
C VAL A 281 2.95 -11.23 -9.44
N THR A 282 3.50 -11.68 -8.31
CA THR A 282 4.94 -11.68 -8.07
C THR A 282 5.68 -12.52 -9.09
N VAL A 283 5.24 -13.76 -9.33
CA VAL A 283 5.87 -14.66 -10.32
C VAL A 283 5.72 -14.10 -11.74
N ALA A 284 4.54 -13.59 -12.10
CA ALA A 284 4.34 -12.95 -13.40
C ALA A 284 5.25 -11.73 -13.59
N THR A 285 5.46 -10.93 -12.54
CA THR A 285 6.38 -9.78 -12.56
C THR A 285 7.83 -10.24 -12.72
N LEU A 286 8.26 -11.28 -12.01
CA LEU A 286 9.60 -11.86 -12.17
C LEU A 286 9.83 -12.38 -13.59
N VAL A 287 8.83 -13.03 -14.19
CA VAL A 287 8.89 -13.48 -15.59
C VAL A 287 8.95 -12.28 -16.54
N ALA A 288 8.15 -11.24 -16.33
CA ALA A 288 8.16 -10.05 -17.18
C ALA A 288 9.50 -9.29 -17.10
N VAL A 289 10.02 -9.06 -15.90
CA VAL A 289 11.29 -8.36 -15.67
C VAL A 289 12.47 -9.20 -16.16
N GLY A 290 12.50 -10.49 -15.83
CA GLY A 290 13.53 -11.41 -16.32
C GLY A 290 13.49 -11.56 -17.83
N GLY A 291 12.30 -11.64 -18.42
CA GLY A 291 12.10 -11.68 -19.87
C GLY A 291 12.55 -10.39 -20.57
N TYR A 292 12.25 -9.23 -19.99
CA TYR A 292 12.78 -7.94 -20.47
C TYR A 292 14.30 -7.87 -20.37
N GLY A 293 14.87 -8.29 -19.23
CA GLY A 293 16.33 -8.33 -19.02
C GLY A 293 17.03 -9.26 -20.01
N PHE A 294 16.41 -10.40 -20.32
CA PHE A 294 16.87 -11.27 -21.39
C PHE A 294 16.76 -10.54 -22.75
N TRP A 295 15.58 -10.16 -23.21
CA TRP A 295 15.44 -9.59 -24.57
C TRP A 295 16.19 -8.27 -24.81
N SER A 296 16.50 -7.50 -23.77
CA SER A 296 17.29 -6.27 -23.91
C SER A 296 18.80 -6.51 -24.05
N ALA A 297 19.30 -7.71 -23.74
CA ALA A 297 20.72 -8.03 -23.78
C ALA A 297 21.11 -8.85 -25.03
N THR A 298 22.35 -8.70 -25.48
CA THR A 298 22.93 -9.56 -26.51
C THR A 298 23.39 -10.88 -25.91
N HIS A 299 23.02 -12.00 -26.53
CA HIS A 299 23.39 -13.34 -26.04
C HIS A 299 24.06 -14.18 -27.12
N GLY A 300 25.04 -14.97 -26.71
CA GLY A 300 25.64 -16.04 -27.53
C GLY A 300 25.39 -17.43 -26.93
N ALA A 301 25.66 -18.49 -27.68
CA ALA A 301 25.61 -19.85 -27.15
C ALA A 301 26.66 -20.07 -26.04
N GLY A 302 26.37 -20.96 -25.10
CA GLY A 302 27.36 -21.38 -24.11
C GLY A 302 28.49 -22.18 -24.78
N THR A 303 29.72 -21.96 -24.36
CA THR A 303 30.93 -22.56 -24.96
C THR A 303 31.48 -23.73 -24.16
N ARG A 304 30.95 -24.00 -22.96
CA ARG A 304 31.42 -25.09 -22.10
C ARG A 304 30.95 -26.44 -22.66
N PRO A 305 31.83 -27.45 -22.78
CA PRO A 305 31.44 -28.78 -23.23
C PRO A 305 30.44 -29.41 -22.26
N LEU A 306 29.41 -30.05 -22.82
CA LEU A 306 28.39 -30.76 -22.04
C LEU A 306 28.95 -32.09 -21.51
N LEU A 307 28.51 -32.48 -20.31
CA LEU A 307 28.81 -33.79 -19.76
C LEU A 307 28.00 -34.87 -20.50
N PRO A 308 28.57 -36.07 -20.71
CA PRO A 308 27.83 -37.18 -21.31
C PRO A 308 26.68 -37.62 -20.42
N VAL A 309 25.54 -37.96 -21.03
CA VAL A 309 24.37 -38.48 -20.31
C VAL A 309 24.64 -39.91 -19.90
N THR A 310 24.78 -40.16 -18.60
CA THR A 310 24.93 -41.50 -18.05
C THR A 310 23.56 -42.13 -17.76
N ALA A 311 23.45 -43.46 -17.82
CA ALA A 311 22.20 -44.15 -17.51
C ALA A 311 21.66 -43.84 -16.09
N PRO A 312 22.50 -43.79 -15.02
CA PRO A 312 22.03 -43.38 -13.69
C PRO A 312 21.51 -41.94 -13.65
N ALA A 313 22.17 -41.00 -14.34
CA ALA A 313 21.72 -39.62 -14.39
C ALA A 313 20.37 -39.48 -15.13
N LEU A 314 20.19 -40.21 -16.23
CA LEU A 314 18.92 -40.25 -16.95
C LEU A 314 17.80 -40.86 -16.09
N ALA A 315 18.09 -41.96 -15.39
CA ALA A 315 17.12 -42.59 -14.50
C ALA A 315 16.71 -41.66 -13.35
N ALA A 316 17.67 -40.97 -12.71
CA ALA A 316 17.38 -39.99 -11.67
C ALA A 316 16.56 -38.80 -12.20
N PHE A 317 16.89 -38.28 -13.38
CA PHE A 317 16.12 -37.22 -14.03
C PHE A 317 14.68 -37.64 -14.33
N LEU A 318 14.48 -38.83 -14.92
CA LEU A 318 13.14 -39.36 -15.19
C LEU A 318 12.35 -39.59 -13.90
N ALA A 319 13.00 -40.13 -12.87
CA ALA A 319 12.39 -40.29 -11.55
C ALA A 319 11.94 -38.95 -10.96
N LEU A 320 12.77 -37.89 -11.08
CA LEU A 320 12.44 -36.54 -10.63
C LEU A 320 11.24 -35.95 -11.39
N VAL A 321 11.20 -36.11 -12.71
CA VAL A 321 10.08 -35.63 -13.55
C VAL A 321 8.79 -36.37 -13.20
N VAL A 322 8.85 -37.69 -13.06
CA VAL A 322 7.68 -38.51 -12.69
C VAL A 322 7.19 -38.16 -11.28
N ALA A 323 8.09 -38.06 -10.30
CA ALA A 323 7.73 -37.72 -8.93
C ALA A 323 7.13 -36.30 -8.85
N SER A 324 7.73 -35.31 -9.52
CA SER A 324 7.21 -33.94 -9.56
C SER A 324 5.84 -33.85 -10.24
N GLY A 325 5.66 -34.57 -11.35
CA GLY A 325 4.38 -34.70 -12.04
C GLY A 325 3.31 -35.38 -11.16
N ALA A 326 3.69 -36.42 -10.42
CA ALA A 326 2.81 -37.07 -9.46
C ALA A 326 2.39 -36.11 -8.34
N VAL A 327 3.32 -35.30 -7.78
CA VAL A 327 2.97 -34.27 -6.78
C VAL A 327 1.91 -33.33 -7.35
N LEU A 328 2.05 -32.87 -8.59
CA LEU A 328 1.07 -31.98 -9.24
C LEU A 328 -0.31 -32.65 -9.38
N LEU A 329 -0.35 -33.93 -9.77
CA LEU A 329 -1.59 -34.69 -9.96
C LEU A 329 -2.29 -35.02 -8.64
N PHE A 330 -1.52 -35.34 -7.59
CA PHE A 330 -2.03 -35.81 -6.30
C PHE A 330 -1.98 -34.75 -5.19
N HIS A 331 -1.73 -33.47 -5.51
CA HIS A 331 -1.64 -32.39 -4.52
C HIS A 331 -2.90 -32.21 -3.65
N GLY A 332 -4.06 -32.69 -4.11
CA GLY A 332 -5.31 -32.67 -3.35
C GLY A 332 -5.31 -33.59 -2.12
N GLU A 333 -4.46 -34.62 -2.12
CA GLU A 333 -4.26 -35.58 -1.03
C GLU A 333 -2.97 -35.26 -0.28
N ARG A 334 -3.09 -34.64 0.90
CA ARG A 334 -1.94 -34.03 1.58
C ARG A 334 -0.86 -35.04 1.99
N LEU A 335 -1.26 -36.22 2.47
CA LEU A 335 -0.34 -37.30 2.84
C LEU A 335 0.41 -37.84 1.61
N THR A 336 -0.33 -38.12 0.53
CA THR A 336 0.23 -38.59 -0.74
C THR A 336 1.23 -37.58 -1.31
N ALA A 337 0.87 -36.29 -1.33
CA ALA A 337 1.75 -35.22 -1.77
C ALA A 337 3.03 -35.11 -0.93
N LEU A 338 2.92 -35.28 0.39
CA LEU A 338 4.07 -35.26 1.30
C LEU A 338 5.02 -36.44 1.04
N ILE A 339 4.48 -37.66 0.87
CA ILE A 339 5.28 -38.85 0.53
C ILE A 339 6.01 -38.65 -0.79
N LEU A 340 5.30 -38.16 -1.82
CA LEU A 340 5.88 -37.90 -3.14
C LEU A 340 6.96 -36.80 -3.08
N THR A 341 6.81 -35.79 -2.22
CA THR A 341 7.84 -34.77 -1.97
C THR A 341 9.08 -35.39 -1.32
N GLY A 342 8.91 -36.36 -0.41
CA GLY A 342 10.02 -37.13 0.14
C GLY A 342 10.77 -37.95 -0.92
N VAL A 343 10.06 -38.52 -1.89
CA VAL A 343 10.70 -39.20 -3.04
C VAL A 343 11.54 -38.23 -3.87
N VAL A 344 11.04 -37.02 -4.12
CA VAL A 344 11.82 -35.95 -4.79
C VAL A 344 13.10 -35.65 -4.00
N GLY A 345 12.99 -35.51 -2.68
CA GLY A 345 14.11 -35.29 -1.77
C GLY A 345 15.19 -36.37 -1.83
N VAL A 346 14.79 -37.64 -1.84
CA VAL A 346 15.71 -38.78 -2.00
C VAL A 346 16.43 -38.73 -3.35
N VAL A 347 15.73 -38.44 -4.44
CA VAL A 347 16.34 -38.32 -5.77
C VAL A 347 17.36 -37.17 -5.80
N VAL A 348 17.06 -36.05 -5.14
CA VAL A 348 17.99 -34.91 -5.00
C VAL A 348 19.22 -35.29 -4.17
N ALA A 349 19.05 -36.02 -3.07
CA ALA A 349 20.18 -36.50 -2.27
C ALA A 349 21.11 -37.44 -3.06
N LEU A 350 20.54 -38.33 -3.89
CA LEU A 350 21.32 -39.18 -4.79
C LEU A 350 22.05 -38.36 -5.86
N ALA A 351 21.44 -37.28 -6.36
CA ALA A 351 22.11 -36.36 -7.27
C ALA A 351 23.31 -35.66 -6.60
N PHE A 352 23.18 -35.22 -5.35
CA PHE A 352 24.32 -34.68 -4.59
C PHE A 352 25.45 -35.69 -4.45
N LEU A 353 25.16 -36.96 -4.14
CA LEU A 353 26.17 -38.02 -4.09
C LEU A 353 26.85 -38.23 -5.45
N GLN A 354 26.08 -38.24 -6.53
CA GLN A 354 26.62 -38.36 -7.90
C GLN A 354 27.60 -37.22 -8.23
N PHE A 355 27.35 -36.02 -7.72
CA PHE A 355 28.22 -34.85 -7.88
C PHE A 355 29.27 -34.70 -6.76
N SER A 356 29.53 -35.77 -5.99
CA SER A 356 30.54 -35.80 -4.92
C SER A 356 30.32 -34.75 -3.82
N ALA A 357 29.05 -34.48 -3.48
CA ALA A 357 28.64 -33.59 -2.40
C ALA A 357 27.99 -34.38 -1.23
N PRO A 358 28.76 -35.20 -0.49
CA PRO A 358 28.23 -36.08 0.55
C PRO A 358 27.65 -35.32 1.76
N ASP A 359 28.23 -34.18 2.15
CA ASP A 359 27.68 -33.34 3.22
C ASP A 359 26.27 -32.86 2.88
N LEU A 360 26.06 -32.37 1.66
CA LEU A 360 24.76 -31.91 1.16
C LEU A 360 23.74 -33.06 1.12
N ALA A 361 24.17 -34.26 0.72
CA ALA A 361 23.30 -35.44 0.71
C ALA A 361 22.84 -35.83 2.13
N LEU A 362 23.75 -35.83 3.10
CA LEU A 362 23.44 -36.14 4.51
C LEU A 362 22.53 -35.07 5.12
N THR A 363 22.76 -33.78 4.84
CA THR A 363 21.87 -32.71 5.26
C THR A 363 20.49 -32.86 4.62
N GLN A 364 20.41 -33.13 3.31
CA GLN A 364 19.15 -33.24 2.58
C GLN A 364 18.26 -34.34 3.15
N ILE A 365 18.81 -35.54 3.33
CA ILE A 365 18.07 -36.68 3.89
C ILE A 365 17.58 -36.35 5.30
N SER A 366 18.44 -35.75 6.13
CA SER A 366 18.10 -35.44 7.52
C SER A 366 17.03 -34.36 7.62
N VAL A 367 17.14 -33.30 6.81
CA VAL A 367 16.15 -32.22 6.73
C VAL A 367 14.82 -32.72 6.19
N ASP A 368 14.83 -33.57 5.15
CA ASP A 368 13.60 -34.16 4.61
C ASP A 368 12.87 -35.01 5.64
N VAL A 369 13.59 -35.84 6.40
CA VAL A 369 13.01 -36.65 7.47
C VAL A 369 12.37 -35.75 8.53
N VAL A 370 13.08 -34.73 9.02
CA VAL A 370 12.54 -33.83 10.05
C VAL A 370 11.36 -33.03 9.53
N THR A 371 11.48 -32.44 8.34
CA THR A 371 10.40 -31.66 7.71
C THR A 371 9.17 -32.53 7.47
N THR A 372 9.36 -33.77 7.01
CA THR A 372 8.27 -34.72 6.82
C THR A 372 7.58 -35.03 8.13
N ILE A 373 8.32 -35.27 9.21
CA ILE A 373 7.73 -35.54 10.53
C ILE A 373 6.95 -34.32 11.05
N LEU A 374 7.54 -33.12 11.00
CA LEU A 374 6.87 -31.89 11.44
C LEU A 374 5.62 -31.60 10.58
N MET A 375 5.70 -31.85 9.27
CA MET A 375 4.58 -31.68 8.36
C MET A 375 3.48 -32.72 8.62
N LEU A 376 3.82 -34.00 8.86
CA LEU A 376 2.86 -35.03 9.24
C LEU A 376 2.10 -34.63 10.51
N LEU A 377 2.80 -34.12 11.52
CA LEU A 377 2.19 -33.65 12.76
C LEU A 377 1.27 -32.46 12.51
N ALA A 378 1.69 -31.49 11.69
CA ALA A 378 0.86 -30.35 11.30
C ALA A 378 -0.35 -30.76 10.46
N LEU A 379 -0.19 -31.71 9.54
CA LEU A 379 -1.25 -32.25 8.70
C LEU A 379 -2.30 -33.02 9.50
N ASN A 380 -1.90 -33.65 10.60
CA ASN A 380 -2.83 -34.29 11.53
C ASN A 380 -3.81 -33.28 12.17
N LEU A 381 -3.47 -31.99 12.18
CA LEU A 381 -4.33 -30.91 12.70
C LEU A 381 -5.21 -30.27 11.62
N LEU A 382 -5.14 -30.73 10.37
CA LEU A 382 -5.80 -30.12 9.22
C LEU A 382 -6.68 -31.15 8.48
N PRO A 383 -7.69 -30.70 7.69
CA PRO A 383 -8.46 -31.60 6.84
C PRO A 383 -7.57 -32.38 5.87
N LYS A 384 -7.84 -33.69 5.70
CA LYS A 384 -7.04 -34.60 4.86
C LYS A 384 -7.02 -34.21 3.38
N ALA A 385 -8.09 -33.56 2.90
CA ALA A 385 -8.24 -33.11 1.52
C ALA A 385 -8.29 -31.58 1.44
N THR A 386 -7.71 -31.03 0.39
CA THR A 386 -7.80 -29.60 0.10
C THR A 386 -9.16 -29.27 -0.54
N PRO A 387 -9.86 -28.20 -0.12
CA PRO A 387 -11.08 -27.75 -0.77
C PRO A 387 -10.87 -27.53 -2.28
N ARG A 388 -11.83 -27.97 -3.10
CA ARG A 388 -11.78 -27.77 -4.55
C ARG A 388 -12.19 -26.34 -4.88
N GLU A 389 -11.22 -25.48 -5.14
CA GLU A 389 -11.45 -24.09 -5.52
C GLU A 389 -10.91 -23.82 -6.92
N ASP A 390 -11.51 -24.38 -7.97
CA ASP A 390 -10.95 -24.22 -9.31
C ASP A 390 -11.97 -24.02 -10.43
N SER A 391 -11.90 -22.85 -11.04
CA SER A 391 -12.33 -22.64 -12.43
C SER A 391 -11.25 -23.14 -13.38
N ARG A 392 -11.64 -23.75 -14.50
CA ARG A 392 -10.71 -24.18 -15.56
C ARG A 392 -9.80 -23.04 -16.06
N ALA A 393 -10.31 -21.80 -16.07
CA ALA A 393 -9.54 -20.64 -16.50
C ALA A 393 -8.41 -20.28 -15.53
N VAL A 394 -8.65 -20.42 -14.21
CA VAL A 394 -7.65 -20.16 -13.17
C VAL A 394 -6.51 -21.17 -13.27
N ARG A 395 -6.84 -22.46 -13.43
CA ARG A 395 -5.84 -23.52 -13.62
C ARG A 395 -4.96 -23.29 -14.85
N TRP A 396 -5.55 -22.91 -15.97
CA TRP A 396 -4.79 -22.62 -17.19
C TRP A 396 -3.88 -21.40 -17.02
N ARG A 397 -4.38 -20.33 -16.40
CA ARG A 397 -3.58 -19.14 -16.08
C ARG A 397 -2.39 -19.50 -15.20
N ASP A 398 -2.63 -20.19 -14.09
CA ASP A 398 -1.60 -20.52 -13.10
C ASP A 398 -0.60 -21.52 -13.68
N GLY A 399 -1.07 -22.48 -14.47
CA GLY A 399 -0.22 -23.40 -15.23
C GLY A 399 0.66 -22.67 -16.26
N ALA A 400 0.12 -21.66 -16.97
CA ALA A 400 0.91 -20.85 -17.90
C ALA A 400 1.98 -20.02 -17.18
N ILE A 401 1.62 -19.36 -16.06
CA ILE A 401 2.57 -18.58 -15.26
C ILE A 401 3.67 -19.49 -14.71
N ALA A 402 3.32 -20.63 -14.11
CA ALA A 402 4.28 -21.59 -13.56
C ALA A 402 5.17 -22.21 -14.65
N GLY A 403 4.59 -22.55 -15.81
CA GLY A 403 5.33 -23.09 -16.95
C GLY A 403 6.34 -22.09 -17.52
N LEU A 404 5.93 -20.83 -17.74
CA LEU A 404 6.83 -19.76 -18.20
C LEU A 404 7.95 -19.48 -17.18
N ALA A 405 7.62 -19.40 -15.89
CA ALA A 405 8.60 -19.19 -14.85
C ALA A 405 9.60 -20.36 -14.75
N GLY A 406 9.10 -21.60 -14.73
CA GLY A 406 9.93 -22.81 -14.65
C GLY A 406 10.86 -22.95 -15.86
N LEU A 407 10.33 -22.77 -17.08
CA LEU A 407 11.14 -22.80 -18.30
C LEU A 407 12.14 -21.64 -18.35
N GLY A 408 11.76 -20.45 -17.87
CA GLY A 408 12.65 -19.31 -17.76
C GLY A 408 13.82 -19.57 -16.82
N VAL A 409 13.55 -20.10 -15.63
CA VAL A 409 14.60 -20.48 -14.66
C VAL A 409 15.46 -21.62 -15.20
N ALA A 410 14.87 -22.63 -15.86
CA ALA A 410 15.61 -23.71 -16.50
C ALA A 410 16.53 -23.18 -17.60
N GLY A 411 16.06 -22.26 -18.44
CA GLY A 411 16.85 -21.60 -19.46
C GLY A 411 17.98 -20.76 -18.89
N LEU A 412 17.73 -20.02 -17.79
CA LEU A 412 18.75 -19.26 -17.08
C LEU A 412 19.81 -20.18 -16.46
N ALA A 413 19.39 -21.25 -15.78
CA ALA A 413 20.30 -22.23 -15.20
C ALA A 413 21.16 -22.89 -16.28
N TYR A 414 20.54 -23.30 -17.40
CA TYR A 414 21.26 -23.83 -18.57
C TYR A 414 22.27 -22.81 -19.12
N ALA A 415 21.88 -21.55 -19.22
CA ALA A 415 22.77 -20.48 -19.66
C ALA A 415 23.99 -20.30 -18.72
N VAL A 416 23.79 -20.32 -17.41
CA VAL A 416 24.88 -20.21 -16.43
C VAL A 416 25.79 -21.44 -16.50
N MET A 417 25.22 -22.65 -16.53
CA MET A 417 26.01 -23.90 -16.51
C MET A 417 26.84 -24.15 -17.76
N THR A 418 26.41 -23.62 -18.93
CA THR A 418 27.10 -23.76 -20.22
C THR A 418 28.18 -22.71 -20.47
N ARG A 419 28.48 -21.85 -19.50
CA ARG A 419 29.50 -20.80 -19.59
C ARG A 419 30.58 -20.99 -18.52
N THR A 420 31.79 -20.57 -18.84
CA THR A 420 32.91 -20.53 -17.90
C THR A 420 32.96 -19.18 -17.22
N GLY A 421 32.81 -19.15 -15.90
CA GLY A 421 32.98 -17.96 -15.06
C GLY A 421 34.30 -17.97 -14.31
N VAL A 422 34.63 -16.86 -13.65
CA VAL A 422 35.74 -16.80 -12.69
C VAL A 422 35.32 -17.53 -11.41
N SER A 423 36.13 -18.48 -10.95
CA SER A 423 35.90 -19.25 -9.73
C SER A 423 37.00 -19.00 -8.71
N ILE A 424 36.65 -19.05 -7.43
CA ILE A 424 37.59 -19.02 -6.29
C ILE A 424 37.77 -20.42 -5.67
N SER A 425 37.26 -21.47 -6.31
CA SER A 425 37.34 -22.86 -5.84
C SER A 425 38.78 -23.33 -5.59
N ASP A 426 39.72 -22.93 -6.46
CA ASP A 426 41.11 -23.37 -6.40
C ASP A 426 41.79 -22.87 -5.12
N TYR A 427 41.44 -21.66 -4.67
CA TYR A 427 41.90 -21.13 -3.39
C TYR A 427 41.42 -21.98 -2.22
N TYR A 428 40.13 -22.33 -2.18
CA TYR A 428 39.59 -23.16 -1.09
C TYR A 428 40.21 -24.55 -1.07
N LEU A 429 40.35 -25.20 -2.24
CA LEU A 429 41.01 -26.51 -2.33
C LEU A 429 42.47 -26.45 -1.84
N ALA A 430 43.19 -25.39 -2.18
CA ALA A 430 44.58 -25.21 -1.75
C ALA A 430 44.72 -24.85 -0.26
N GLN A 431 43.76 -24.12 0.30
CA GLN A 431 43.87 -23.53 1.65
C GLN A 431 43.06 -24.24 2.75
N SER A 432 42.16 -25.17 2.44
CA SER A 432 41.34 -25.84 3.47
C SER A 432 42.18 -26.54 4.53
N LYS A 433 43.23 -27.27 4.15
CA LYS A 433 44.12 -27.93 5.11
C LYS A 433 45.16 -26.99 5.71
N PRO A 434 46.00 -26.27 4.92
CA PRO A 434 47.07 -25.46 5.51
C PRO A 434 46.56 -24.17 6.19
N GLY A 435 45.42 -23.63 5.74
CA GLY A 435 44.81 -22.44 6.32
C GLY A 435 43.77 -22.74 7.39
N GLY A 436 42.90 -23.72 7.16
CA GLY A 436 41.75 -24.00 8.04
C GLY A 436 41.83 -25.29 8.86
N GLY A 437 42.91 -26.08 8.76
CA GLY A 437 43.12 -27.29 9.57
C GLY A 437 42.31 -28.52 9.16
N GLY A 438 41.54 -28.48 8.08
CA GLY A 438 40.60 -29.56 7.76
C GLY A 438 40.75 -30.10 6.35
N THR A 439 40.55 -31.42 6.20
CA THR A 439 40.45 -32.06 4.88
C THR A 439 39.04 -32.02 4.30
N ASN A 440 38.01 -31.77 5.13
CA ASN A 440 36.65 -31.55 4.63
C ASN A 440 36.51 -30.09 4.17
N VAL A 441 36.72 -29.87 2.87
CA VAL A 441 36.66 -28.54 2.24
C VAL A 441 35.32 -27.84 2.51
N VAL A 442 34.20 -28.57 2.46
CA VAL A 442 32.86 -28.01 2.67
C VAL A 442 32.73 -27.53 4.11
N ASN A 443 33.02 -28.38 5.09
CA ASN A 443 32.91 -28.01 6.50
C ASN A 443 33.84 -26.85 6.84
N VAL A 444 35.09 -26.87 6.37
CA VAL A 444 36.05 -25.78 6.59
C VAL A 444 35.56 -24.45 5.98
N ILE A 445 34.93 -24.47 4.80
CA ILE A 445 34.31 -23.26 4.25
C ILE A 445 33.20 -22.75 5.17
N LEU A 446 32.33 -23.63 5.67
CA LEU A 446 31.18 -23.25 6.49
C LEU A 446 31.57 -22.72 7.87
N VAL A 447 32.57 -23.31 8.52
CA VAL A 447 32.91 -22.98 9.92
C VAL A 447 34.10 -22.03 10.07
N ASP A 448 34.92 -21.86 9.03
CA ASP A 448 36.11 -21.01 9.05
C ASP A 448 36.04 -19.91 7.98
N PHE A 449 36.31 -20.22 6.71
CA PHE A 449 36.41 -19.19 5.66
C PHE A 449 35.15 -18.33 5.51
N ARG A 450 33.98 -18.93 5.68
CA ARG A 450 32.66 -18.28 5.62
C ARG A 450 31.82 -18.59 6.88
N GLY A 451 32.50 -18.68 8.04
CA GLY A 451 31.86 -18.86 9.36
C GLY A 451 30.72 -17.88 9.66
N TYR A 452 30.79 -16.68 9.08
CA TYR A 452 29.76 -15.65 9.24
C TYR A 452 28.40 -16.07 8.67
N ASP A 453 28.39 -16.78 7.54
CA ASP A 453 27.16 -17.27 6.91
C ASP A 453 26.48 -18.30 7.81
N THR A 454 27.24 -19.27 8.32
CA THR A 454 26.72 -20.29 9.23
C THR A 454 26.28 -19.70 10.57
N PHE A 455 26.97 -18.68 11.08
CA PHE A 455 26.55 -17.98 12.29
C PHE A 455 25.19 -17.28 12.08
N ALA A 456 25.00 -16.60 10.94
CA ALA A 456 23.72 -15.99 10.60
C ALA A 456 22.62 -17.03 10.38
N GLU A 457 22.93 -18.16 9.74
CA GLU A 457 21.99 -19.25 9.51
C GLU A 457 21.42 -19.81 10.82
N ILE A 458 22.26 -20.11 11.81
CA ILE A 458 21.78 -20.63 13.10
C ILE A 458 20.96 -19.59 13.87
N ILE A 459 21.27 -18.30 13.72
CA ILE A 459 20.44 -17.22 14.28
C ILE A 459 19.07 -17.21 13.60
N VAL A 460 19.01 -17.33 12.26
CA VAL A 460 17.75 -17.41 11.51
C VAL A 460 16.92 -18.62 11.93
N LEU A 461 17.55 -19.79 12.12
CA LEU A 461 16.87 -20.98 12.64
C LEU A 461 16.34 -20.77 14.06
N GLY A 462 17.13 -20.15 14.93
CA GLY A 462 16.72 -19.76 16.28
C GLY A 462 15.50 -18.82 16.26
N ILE A 463 15.54 -17.78 15.42
CA ILE A 463 14.42 -16.84 15.23
C ILE A 463 13.17 -17.57 14.71
N ALA A 464 13.32 -18.50 13.76
CA ALA A 464 12.21 -19.28 13.23
C ALA A 464 11.54 -20.11 14.33
N ALA A 465 12.31 -20.83 15.16
CA ALA A 465 11.76 -21.61 16.27
C ALA A 465 11.10 -20.75 17.35
N LEU A 466 11.70 -19.60 17.69
CA LEU A 466 11.10 -18.64 18.63
C LEU A 466 9.82 -18.02 18.06
N SER A 467 9.77 -17.79 16.74
CA SER A 467 8.57 -17.30 16.05
C SER A 467 7.47 -18.35 16.06
N ILE A 468 7.79 -19.63 15.81
CA ILE A 468 6.83 -20.74 15.96
C ILE A 468 6.25 -20.75 17.37
N TYR A 469 7.10 -20.63 18.40
CA TYR A 469 6.65 -20.53 19.78
C TYR A 469 5.75 -19.32 20.03
N ALA A 470 6.18 -18.12 19.62
CA ALA A 470 5.47 -16.87 19.86
C ALA A 470 4.14 -16.77 19.09
N LEU A 471 4.05 -17.37 17.91
CA LEU A 471 2.83 -17.41 17.10
C LEU A 471 1.83 -18.44 17.62
N LEU A 472 2.31 -19.63 18.01
CA LEU A 472 1.44 -20.72 18.42
C LEU A 472 0.93 -20.54 19.86
N ASP A 473 1.75 -20.13 20.84
CA ASP A 473 1.30 -20.10 22.24
C ASP A 473 0.04 -19.22 22.49
N PRO A 474 -0.06 -18.00 21.93
CA PRO A 474 -1.25 -17.16 22.06
C PRO A 474 -2.42 -17.61 21.16
N ALA A 475 -2.13 -18.06 19.93
CA ALA A 475 -3.14 -18.46 18.95
C ALA A 475 -3.93 -19.70 19.40
N LEU A 476 -3.40 -20.46 20.36
CA LEU A 476 -4.00 -21.69 20.90
C LEU A 476 -4.81 -21.46 22.17
N LYS A 477 -5.32 -20.25 22.39
CA LYS A 477 -6.25 -19.94 23.49
C LYS A 477 -7.63 -19.59 22.92
N GLY A 478 -8.69 -20.16 23.50
CA GLY A 478 -10.07 -19.78 23.19
C GLY A 478 -10.65 -20.38 21.90
N ALA A 479 -11.07 -19.53 20.97
CA ALA A 479 -11.93 -19.91 19.83
C ALA A 479 -11.23 -20.78 18.76
N ALA A 480 -9.92 -20.62 18.58
CA ALA A 480 -9.14 -21.38 17.59
C ALA A 480 -9.09 -22.88 17.93
N VAL A 481 -8.83 -23.23 19.19
CA VAL A 481 -8.80 -24.63 19.67
C VAL A 481 -10.16 -25.30 19.46
N ARG A 482 -11.26 -24.59 19.74
CA ARG A 482 -12.62 -25.12 19.48
C ARG A 482 -12.85 -25.40 18.00
N ARG A 483 -12.36 -24.53 17.11
CA ARG A 483 -12.49 -24.69 15.66
C ARG A 483 -11.69 -25.90 15.17
N ILE A 484 -10.45 -26.08 15.63
CA ILE A 484 -9.61 -27.23 15.28
C ILE A 484 -10.25 -28.53 15.81
N LYS A 485 -10.73 -28.53 17.06
CA LYS A 485 -11.42 -29.68 17.66
C LYS A 485 -12.66 -30.11 16.86
N ALA A 486 -13.39 -29.16 16.29
CA ALA A 486 -14.56 -29.46 15.45
C ALA A 486 -14.19 -30.04 14.07
N MET A 487 -12.95 -29.85 13.60
CA MET A 487 -12.48 -30.31 12.29
C MET A 487 -11.78 -31.68 12.32
N LEU A 488 -11.34 -32.14 13.50
CA LEU A 488 -10.58 -33.37 13.64
C LEU A 488 -11.46 -34.63 13.43
N PRO A 489 -11.06 -35.56 12.55
CA PRO A 489 -11.68 -36.88 12.45
C PRO A 489 -11.47 -37.67 13.76
N ARG A 490 -12.53 -38.34 14.25
CA ARG A 490 -12.49 -39.16 15.48
C ARG A 490 -12.03 -40.61 15.26
N GLU A 491 -11.16 -40.84 14.28
CA GLU A 491 -10.54 -42.16 14.11
C GLU A 491 -9.21 -42.19 14.87
N GLU A 492 -9.30 -42.52 16.16
CA GLU A 492 -8.14 -42.73 17.02
C GLU A 492 -7.51 -44.10 16.70
N ALA A 493 -6.18 -44.18 16.65
CA ALA A 493 -5.48 -45.46 16.70
C ALA A 493 -5.84 -46.16 18.02
N ARG A 494 -6.16 -47.46 17.97
CA ARG A 494 -6.54 -48.23 19.18
C ARG A 494 -5.42 -48.35 20.21
N ASP A 495 -4.18 -48.17 19.78
CA ASP A 495 -2.98 -48.18 20.61
C ASP A 495 -2.19 -46.88 20.34
N ALA A 496 -2.15 -45.99 21.33
CA ALA A 496 -1.47 -44.69 21.22
C ALA A 496 0.05 -44.84 21.24
N HIS A 497 0.57 -45.90 21.87
CA HIS A 497 2.00 -46.15 22.05
C HIS A 497 2.36 -47.61 21.76
N PRO A 498 2.38 -48.02 20.48
CA PRO A 498 2.66 -49.42 20.12
C PRO A 498 3.97 -49.92 20.71
N LEU A 499 3.90 -51.04 21.45
CA LEU A 499 5.06 -51.63 22.16
C LEU A 499 6.29 -51.79 21.28
N LEU A 500 6.10 -52.28 20.04
CA LEU A 500 7.20 -52.47 19.09
C LEU A 500 7.91 -51.15 18.75
N LEU A 501 7.15 -50.06 18.58
CA LEU A 501 7.68 -48.75 18.26
C LEU A 501 8.44 -48.17 19.46
N VAL A 502 7.89 -48.28 20.67
CA VAL A 502 8.54 -47.81 21.91
C VAL A 502 9.86 -48.55 22.16
N VAL A 503 9.87 -49.88 22.04
CA VAL A 503 11.09 -50.68 22.25
C VAL A 503 12.14 -50.37 21.18
N ALA A 504 11.75 -50.30 19.90
CA ALA A 504 12.66 -50.01 18.81
C ALA A 504 13.30 -48.63 18.95
N THR A 505 12.50 -47.59 19.24
CA THR A 505 13.05 -46.23 19.39
C THR A 505 13.97 -46.11 20.59
N ARG A 506 13.66 -46.78 21.72
CA ARG A 506 14.55 -46.80 22.90
C ARG A 506 15.92 -47.39 22.61
N VAL A 507 15.99 -48.44 21.78
CA VAL A 507 17.27 -49.03 21.34
C VAL A 507 17.99 -48.09 20.36
N LEU A 508 17.25 -47.45 19.45
CA LEU A 508 17.81 -46.54 18.47
C LEU A 508 18.34 -45.24 19.07
N LEU A 509 17.85 -44.80 20.24
CA LEU A 509 18.30 -43.56 20.88
C LEU A 509 19.82 -43.55 21.17
N PRO A 510 20.40 -44.47 21.97
CA PRO A 510 21.83 -44.46 22.24
C PRO A 510 22.67 -44.68 20.97
N LEU A 511 22.19 -45.48 20.02
CA LEU A 511 22.82 -45.67 18.71
C LEU A 511 22.87 -44.35 17.91
N SER A 512 21.76 -43.61 17.86
CA SER A 512 21.67 -42.35 17.13
C SER A 512 22.49 -41.26 17.80
N LEU A 513 22.54 -41.22 19.14
CA LEU A 513 23.42 -40.32 19.88
C LEU A 513 24.90 -40.63 19.62
N MET A 514 25.27 -41.91 19.60
CA MET A 514 26.63 -42.34 19.25
C MET A 514 27.00 -41.95 17.81
N VAL A 515 26.10 -42.18 16.85
CA VAL A 515 26.29 -41.77 15.44
C VAL A 515 26.36 -40.25 15.32
N GLY A 516 25.51 -39.51 16.04
CA GLY A 516 25.54 -38.05 16.08
C GLY A 516 26.87 -37.52 16.62
N ALA A 517 27.36 -38.07 17.73
CA ALA A 517 28.68 -37.73 18.29
C ALA A 517 29.82 -38.08 17.32
N TYR A 518 29.74 -39.22 16.63
CA TYR A 518 30.73 -39.61 15.62
C TYR A 518 30.75 -38.64 14.43
N ILE A 519 29.59 -38.27 13.90
CA ILE A 519 29.45 -37.30 12.80
C ILE A 519 29.95 -35.91 13.22
N PHE A 520 29.67 -35.51 14.46
CA PHE A 520 30.15 -34.26 15.03
C PHE A 520 31.68 -34.22 15.09
N LEU A 521 32.30 -35.23 15.70
CA LEU A 521 33.75 -35.25 15.93
C LEU A 521 34.57 -35.39 14.65
N ARG A 522 34.05 -36.07 13.61
CA ARG A 522 34.76 -36.26 12.34
C ARG A 522 34.57 -35.13 11.33
N GLY A 523 33.64 -34.20 11.56
CA GLY A 523 33.14 -33.25 10.57
C GLY A 523 34.22 -32.36 9.94
N HIS A 524 35.30 -32.07 10.66
CA HIS A 524 36.41 -31.26 10.16
C HIS A 524 37.22 -31.95 9.04
N ASN A 525 37.21 -33.29 9.00
CA ASN A 525 38.04 -34.07 8.09
C ASN A 525 37.24 -34.97 7.14
N GLN A 526 36.01 -35.31 7.50
CA GLN A 526 35.13 -36.21 6.76
C GLN A 526 33.70 -35.66 6.75
N PRO A 527 32.82 -36.17 5.86
CA PRO A 527 31.46 -35.64 5.76
C PRO A 527 30.71 -35.69 7.10
N GLY A 528 30.13 -34.55 7.50
CA GLY A 528 29.56 -34.33 8.82
C GLY A 528 29.63 -32.87 9.29
N GLY A 529 29.75 -32.68 10.60
CA GLY A 529 29.79 -31.34 11.23
C GLY A 529 28.66 -31.11 12.23
N GLY A 530 28.63 -29.92 12.84
CA GLY A 530 27.69 -29.57 13.91
C GLY A 530 26.22 -29.66 13.48
N PHE A 531 25.92 -29.24 12.25
CA PHE A 531 24.56 -29.18 11.72
C PHE A 531 23.93 -30.57 11.51
N VAL A 532 24.59 -31.44 10.73
CA VAL A 532 24.10 -32.80 10.44
C VAL A 532 24.00 -33.62 11.72
N ALA A 533 25.02 -33.53 12.58
CA ALA A 533 24.99 -34.20 13.89
C ALA A 533 23.79 -33.74 14.72
N GLY A 534 23.51 -32.43 14.72
CA GLY A 534 22.36 -31.85 15.41
C GLY A 534 21.03 -32.39 14.88
N LEU A 535 20.88 -32.50 13.55
CA LEU A 535 19.67 -33.09 12.95
C LEU A 535 19.50 -34.57 13.29
N VAL A 536 20.57 -35.37 13.24
CA VAL A 536 20.50 -36.81 13.60
C VAL A 536 20.05 -36.97 15.06
N VAL A 537 20.63 -36.19 15.98
CA VAL A 537 20.23 -36.20 17.39
C VAL A 537 18.81 -35.68 17.57
N ALA A 538 18.40 -34.64 16.84
CA ALA A 538 17.04 -34.14 16.86
C ALA A 538 16.04 -35.19 16.38
N ILE A 539 16.32 -35.91 15.29
CA ILE A 539 15.50 -37.04 14.80
C ILE A 539 15.35 -38.09 15.89
N ALA A 540 16.44 -38.43 16.58
CA ALA A 540 16.40 -39.41 17.67
C ALA A 540 15.43 -38.97 18.79
N PHE A 541 15.46 -37.70 19.19
CA PHE A 541 14.51 -37.16 20.16
C PHE A 541 13.09 -37.10 19.61
N ILE A 542 12.90 -36.66 18.37
CA ILE A 542 11.58 -36.61 17.72
C ILE A 542 10.94 -38.00 17.69
N MET A 543 11.71 -39.05 17.39
CA MET A 543 11.25 -40.44 17.42
C MET A 543 10.82 -40.88 18.82
N GLN A 544 11.48 -40.42 19.88
CA GLN A 544 11.04 -40.68 21.26
C GLN A 544 9.70 -40.01 21.57
N TYR A 545 9.53 -38.75 21.17
CA TYR A 545 8.27 -38.01 21.35
C TYR A 545 7.10 -38.70 20.65
N ILE A 546 7.31 -39.20 19.43
CA ILE A 546 6.27 -39.90 18.67
C ILE A 546 5.94 -41.25 19.30
N ALA A 547 6.96 -42.01 19.72
CA ALA A 547 6.76 -43.35 20.24
C ALA A 547 6.18 -43.37 21.66
N SER A 548 6.70 -42.53 22.56
CA SER A 548 6.40 -42.58 24.00
C SER A 548 5.46 -41.46 24.47
N GLY A 549 5.01 -40.58 23.58
CA GLY A 549 4.12 -39.47 23.91
C GLY A 549 4.84 -38.20 24.39
N TYR A 550 4.11 -37.08 24.36
CA TYR A 550 4.66 -35.76 24.67
C TYR A 550 4.98 -35.58 26.14
N SER A 551 4.04 -35.89 27.04
CA SER A 551 4.23 -35.72 28.48
C SER A 551 5.44 -36.50 28.97
N TRP A 552 5.52 -37.79 28.61
CA TRP A 552 6.62 -38.67 28.99
C TRP A 552 7.99 -38.15 28.57
N ALA A 553 8.10 -37.67 27.32
CA ALA A 553 9.33 -37.14 26.77
C ALA A 553 9.69 -35.77 27.38
N ALA A 554 8.69 -34.89 27.53
CA ALA A 554 8.87 -33.55 28.10
C ALA A 554 9.29 -33.58 29.58
N GLU A 555 8.74 -34.49 30.39
CA GLU A 555 9.15 -34.66 31.80
C GLU A 555 10.60 -35.14 31.94
N ARG A 556 11.10 -35.90 30.95
CA ARG A 556 12.46 -36.46 30.95
C ARG A 556 13.49 -35.55 30.28
N MET A 557 13.05 -34.66 29.40
CA MET A 557 13.90 -33.61 28.84
C MET A 557 14.12 -32.49 29.85
N LYS A 558 15.22 -32.61 30.61
CA LYS A 558 15.60 -31.62 31.64
C LYS A 558 16.17 -30.32 31.09
N VAL A 559 16.61 -30.30 29.83
CA VAL A 559 17.22 -29.13 29.21
C VAL A 559 16.15 -28.35 28.47
N ASP A 560 15.95 -27.10 28.87
CA ASP A 560 15.04 -26.18 28.20
C ASP A 560 15.54 -25.87 26.78
N SER A 561 14.68 -26.08 25.78
CA SER A 561 15.04 -25.93 24.37
C SER A 561 15.36 -24.49 24.00
N GLN A 562 14.72 -23.49 24.63
CA GLN A 562 15.01 -22.08 24.38
C GLN A 562 16.41 -21.71 24.89
N SER A 563 16.75 -22.19 26.09
CA SER A 563 18.07 -22.04 26.70
C SER A 563 19.15 -22.73 25.85
N MET A 564 18.84 -23.88 25.25
CA MET A 564 19.76 -24.58 24.34
C MET A 564 20.02 -23.79 23.04
N ILE A 565 18.98 -23.17 22.46
CA ILE A 565 19.13 -22.27 21.31
C ILE A 565 20.01 -21.08 21.67
N GLY A 566 19.70 -20.41 22.79
CA GLY A 566 20.45 -19.25 23.28
C GLY A 566 21.91 -19.60 23.60
N ALA A 567 22.15 -20.72 24.26
CA ALA A 567 23.49 -21.22 24.54
C ALA A 567 24.25 -21.55 23.26
N GLY A 568 23.62 -22.18 22.26
CA GLY A 568 24.26 -22.50 20.99
C GLY A 568 24.72 -21.25 20.23
N VAL A 569 23.83 -20.26 20.09
CA VAL A 569 24.17 -18.97 19.45
C VAL A 569 25.24 -18.22 20.25
N ALA A 570 25.14 -18.22 21.59
CA ALA A 570 26.13 -17.59 22.45
C ALA A 570 27.50 -18.27 22.34
N ILE A 571 27.57 -19.61 22.32
CA ILE A 571 28.82 -20.36 22.15
C ILE A 571 29.46 -20.06 20.80
N ALA A 572 28.68 -20.07 19.71
CA ALA A 572 29.18 -19.73 18.38
C ALA A 572 29.71 -18.28 18.33
N GLY A 573 28.96 -17.32 18.89
CA GLY A 573 29.37 -15.92 18.94
C GLY A 573 30.60 -15.67 19.83
N LEU A 574 30.65 -16.30 21.01
CA LEU A 574 31.79 -16.21 21.93
C LEU A 574 33.05 -16.85 21.32
N THR A 575 32.89 -17.96 20.58
CA THR A 575 34.00 -18.57 19.84
C THR A 575 34.58 -17.59 18.82
N GLY A 576 33.72 -16.85 18.12
CA GLY A 576 34.16 -15.79 17.21
C GLY A 576 34.81 -14.59 17.91
N ILE A 577 34.26 -14.15 19.05
CA ILE A 577 34.80 -13.04 19.85
C ILE A 577 36.17 -13.40 20.44
N ALA A 578 36.40 -14.67 20.79
CA ALA A 578 37.68 -15.13 21.34
C ALA A 578 38.86 -14.82 20.41
N ALA A 579 38.67 -14.76 19.09
CA ALA A 579 39.70 -14.38 18.13
C ALA A 579 40.25 -12.95 18.38
N PHE A 580 39.42 -12.03 18.87
CA PHE A 580 39.85 -10.66 19.19
C PHE A 580 40.89 -10.61 20.31
N ALA A 581 40.83 -11.54 21.27
CA ALA A 581 41.83 -11.64 22.34
C ALA A 581 43.24 -11.96 21.81
N PHE A 582 43.33 -12.50 20.58
CA PHE A 582 44.58 -12.81 19.89
C PHE A 582 44.93 -11.81 18.78
N GLY A 583 44.24 -10.65 18.73
CA GLY A 583 44.46 -9.63 17.69
C GLY A 583 44.05 -10.08 16.29
N ARG A 584 43.18 -11.10 16.18
CA ARG A 584 42.67 -11.62 14.91
C ARG A 584 41.24 -11.14 14.65
N PRO A 585 40.81 -11.04 13.37
CA PRO A 585 39.41 -10.74 13.04
C PRO A 585 38.42 -11.75 13.63
N PHE A 586 37.16 -11.33 13.77
CA PHE A 586 36.07 -12.16 14.27
C PHE A 586 35.96 -13.48 13.48
N LEU A 587 35.73 -14.60 14.19
CA LEU A 587 35.61 -15.96 13.63
C LEU A 587 36.86 -16.48 12.90
N THR A 588 38.05 -15.92 13.13
CA THR A 588 39.29 -16.54 12.66
C THR A 588 39.52 -17.86 13.41
N SER A 589 39.56 -18.99 12.71
CA SER A 589 39.86 -20.28 13.35
C SER A 589 41.36 -20.44 13.66
N ALA A 590 41.65 -21.31 14.63
CA ALA A 590 43.01 -21.77 14.93
C ALA A 590 42.96 -23.28 15.15
N PHE A 591 44.02 -23.99 14.73
CA PHE A 591 44.12 -25.44 14.91
C PHE A 591 45.49 -25.82 15.49
N GLY A 592 45.52 -26.99 16.13
CA GLY A 592 46.74 -27.58 16.70
C GLY A 592 46.59 -29.09 16.86
N TYR A 593 47.70 -29.76 17.16
CA TYR A 593 47.72 -31.22 17.34
C TYR A 593 47.93 -31.55 18.81
N LEU A 594 47.02 -32.36 19.37
CA LEU A 594 47.13 -32.90 20.72
C LEU A 594 47.54 -34.38 20.64
N ASN A 595 48.54 -34.78 21.41
CA ASN A 595 48.93 -36.20 21.51
C ASN A 595 48.31 -36.81 22.76
N TRP A 596 47.39 -37.76 22.58
CA TRP A 596 46.76 -38.50 23.67
C TRP A 596 47.29 -39.94 23.73
N PRO A 597 47.77 -40.45 24.88
CA PRO A 597 48.45 -41.75 24.97
C PRO A 597 47.69 -42.95 24.39
N VAL A 598 46.36 -42.93 24.45
CA VAL A 598 45.47 -44.02 23.99
C VAL A 598 45.04 -43.87 22.51
N VAL A 599 44.92 -42.64 22.01
CA VAL A 599 44.29 -42.33 20.70
C VAL A 599 45.33 -41.87 19.67
N GLY A 600 46.53 -41.49 20.12
CA GLY A 600 47.59 -40.91 19.29
C GLY A 600 47.46 -39.41 19.12
N THR A 601 48.17 -38.86 18.14
CA THR A 601 48.08 -37.44 17.74
C THR A 601 46.83 -37.18 16.92
N PHE A 602 45.98 -36.29 17.39
CA PHE A 602 44.80 -35.84 16.64
C PHE A 602 44.69 -34.31 16.62
N GLU A 603 44.01 -33.81 15.60
CA GLU A 603 43.82 -32.39 15.36
C GLU A 603 42.67 -31.83 16.20
N VAL A 604 42.92 -30.67 16.82
CA VAL A 604 41.93 -29.90 17.57
C VAL A 604 41.89 -28.50 16.96
N ALA A 605 40.74 -28.17 16.38
CA ALA A 605 40.46 -26.85 15.83
C ALA A 605 39.49 -26.09 16.75
N SER A 606 39.68 -24.78 16.92
CA SER A 606 38.72 -23.90 17.60
C SER A 606 37.34 -23.94 16.95
N ALA A 607 37.28 -24.31 15.66
CA ALA A 607 36.05 -24.57 14.90
C ALA A 607 35.12 -25.59 15.59
N ILE A 608 35.63 -26.53 16.39
CA ILE A 608 34.78 -27.51 17.09
C ILE A 608 33.85 -26.85 18.12
N ALA A 609 34.27 -25.74 18.73
CA ALA A 609 33.44 -24.97 19.66
C ALA A 609 32.33 -24.21 18.91
N PHE A 610 32.65 -23.71 17.72
CA PHE A 610 31.65 -23.10 16.84
C PHE A 610 30.63 -24.15 16.37
N ASP A 611 31.09 -25.33 15.93
CA ASP A 611 30.24 -26.47 15.57
C ASP A 611 29.37 -26.95 16.75
N LEU A 612 29.89 -26.91 17.98
CA LEU A 612 29.08 -27.19 19.19
C LEU A 612 27.94 -26.18 19.34
N GLY A 613 28.20 -24.91 19.09
CA GLY A 613 27.19 -23.87 19.05
C GLY A 613 26.09 -24.18 18.03
N VAL A 614 26.50 -24.50 16.79
CA VAL A 614 25.60 -24.91 15.70
C VAL A 614 24.76 -26.13 16.10
N PHE A 615 25.40 -27.16 16.62
CA PHE A 615 24.77 -28.39 17.08
C PHE A 615 23.67 -28.12 18.11
N LEU A 616 23.98 -27.36 19.16
CA LEU A 616 23.02 -27.03 20.22
C LEU A 616 21.83 -26.23 19.68
N THR A 617 22.10 -25.25 18.80
CA THR A 617 21.03 -24.47 18.18
C THR A 617 20.13 -25.35 17.33
N VAL A 618 20.67 -26.21 16.46
CA VAL A 618 19.87 -27.08 15.59
C VAL A 618 19.01 -28.04 16.41
N VAL A 619 19.59 -28.73 17.40
CA VAL A 619 18.81 -29.63 18.29
C VAL A 619 17.71 -28.83 19.00
N GLY A 620 18.02 -27.63 19.49
CA GLY A 620 17.10 -26.80 20.24
C GLY A 620 15.92 -26.32 19.40
N VAL A 621 16.19 -25.88 18.18
CA VAL A 621 15.18 -25.43 17.19
C VAL A 621 14.23 -26.58 16.85
N MET A 622 14.75 -27.77 16.57
CA MET A 622 13.94 -28.93 16.19
C MET A 622 13.07 -29.44 17.34
N VAL A 623 13.66 -29.59 18.54
CA VAL A 623 12.91 -30.01 19.73
C VAL A 623 11.85 -28.97 20.10
N LEU A 624 12.18 -27.67 20.08
CA LEU A 624 11.22 -26.61 20.38
C LEU A 624 10.04 -26.63 19.39
N SER A 625 10.34 -26.73 18.09
CA SER A 625 9.31 -26.77 17.04
C SER A 625 8.37 -27.97 17.21
N LEU A 626 8.93 -29.16 17.47
CA LEU A 626 8.14 -30.34 17.76
C LEU A 626 7.31 -30.16 19.03
N ALA A 627 7.91 -29.66 20.12
CA ALA A 627 7.23 -29.49 21.39
C ALA A 627 6.02 -28.55 21.26
N GLN A 628 6.10 -27.48 20.46
CA GLN A 628 4.96 -26.59 20.22
C GLN A 628 3.86 -27.27 19.42
N LEU A 629 4.20 -27.97 18.34
CA LEU A 629 3.22 -28.71 17.54
C LEU A 629 2.54 -29.82 18.35
N SER A 630 3.29 -30.49 19.21
CA SER A 630 2.78 -31.58 20.04
C SER A 630 1.89 -31.07 21.20
N ARG A 631 2.23 -29.94 21.82
CA ARG A 631 1.35 -29.25 22.80
C ARG A 631 -0.01 -28.89 22.21
N ILE A 632 -0.09 -28.58 20.91
CA ILE A 632 -1.38 -28.33 20.24
C ILE A 632 -2.26 -29.56 20.34
N ALA A 633 -1.72 -30.73 19.95
CA ALA A 633 -2.44 -31.99 19.99
C ALA A 633 -2.95 -32.29 21.42
N GLY A 634 -2.07 -32.20 22.42
CA GLY A 634 -2.44 -32.45 23.82
C GLY A 634 -3.47 -31.46 24.42
N ARG A 635 -3.52 -30.21 23.95
CA ARG A 635 -4.56 -29.24 24.39
C ARG A 635 -5.92 -29.49 23.72
N ILE A 636 -5.94 -30.09 22.53
CA ILE A 636 -7.19 -30.37 21.79
C ILE A 636 -7.87 -31.63 22.33
N ASP A 637 -7.07 -32.66 22.64
CA ASP A 637 -7.52 -33.92 23.21
C ASP A 637 -6.81 -34.22 24.54
N PRO A 638 -7.35 -33.73 25.67
CA PRO A 638 -6.77 -33.94 27.00
C PRO A 638 -7.11 -35.32 27.56
N ALA A 639 -7.13 -36.37 26.71
CA ALA A 639 -7.22 -37.74 27.20
C ALA A 639 -6.09 -37.97 28.22
N PRO A 640 -6.33 -38.69 29.32
CA PRO A 640 -5.28 -38.98 30.28
C PRO A 640 -4.21 -39.82 29.59
N GLU A 641 -3.13 -39.16 29.14
CA GLU A 641 -1.89 -39.85 28.78
C GLU A 641 -1.47 -40.61 30.04
N GLY A 642 -1.36 -41.94 29.93
CA GLY A 642 -0.89 -42.78 31.02
C GLY A 642 0.47 -42.27 31.52
N LYS A 643 0.70 -42.34 32.83
CA LYS A 643 1.98 -41.90 33.41
C LYS A 643 3.15 -42.74 32.87
N ASP A 644 2.85 -43.98 32.45
CA ASP A 644 3.80 -44.88 31.83
C ASP A 644 3.52 -45.05 30.33
N ALA A 645 4.60 -45.07 29.53
CA ALA A 645 4.54 -45.16 28.07
C ALA A 645 3.87 -46.44 27.51
N MET A 646 3.42 -47.36 28.37
CA MET A 646 2.78 -48.63 28.00
C MET A 646 1.45 -48.87 28.72
N ASP A 647 0.88 -47.85 29.37
CA ASP A 647 -0.45 -47.96 29.97
C ASP A 647 -1.50 -48.02 28.85
N VAL A 648 -2.08 -49.19 28.64
CA VAL A 648 -3.26 -49.37 27.79
C VAL A 648 -4.48 -48.94 28.62
N PRO A 649 -5.25 -47.90 28.23
CA PRO A 649 -6.50 -47.59 28.91
C PRO A 649 -7.50 -48.70 28.62
N LEU A 650 -7.62 -49.63 29.56
CA LEU A 650 -8.68 -50.63 29.57
C LEU A 650 -9.97 -49.92 30.02
N GLU A 651 -10.92 -49.80 29.08
CA GLU A 651 -12.31 -49.34 29.24
C GLU A 651 -12.59 -47.82 29.26
N ARG A 652 -13.13 -47.30 28.15
CA ARG A 652 -14.08 -46.16 28.16
C ARG A 652 -15.46 -46.74 28.44
N THR A 653 -15.98 -46.61 29.65
CA THR A 653 -17.40 -46.86 29.95
C THR A 653 -18.28 -45.97 29.07
N ALA A 654 -19.25 -46.57 28.38
CA ALA A 654 -20.13 -45.88 27.45
C ALA A 654 -21.01 -44.83 28.17
N PRO A 655 -21.18 -43.61 27.63
CA PRO A 655 -22.13 -42.64 28.18
C PRO A 655 -23.54 -43.00 27.69
N GLY A 656 -24.29 -43.76 28.47
CA GLY A 656 -25.66 -44.13 28.10
C GLY A 656 -26.35 -45.13 29.02
N ALA A 657 -26.57 -44.77 30.29
CA ALA A 657 -27.61 -45.39 31.12
C ALA A 657 -28.00 -44.46 32.27
N ALA A 658 -28.66 -43.34 31.95
CA ALA A 658 -29.59 -42.74 32.90
C ALA A 658 -30.82 -43.67 32.94
N GLY A 659 -30.84 -44.57 33.91
CA GLY A 659 -31.94 -45.50 34.17
C GLY A 659 -32.18 -45.62 35.67
N ARG A 660 -33.23 -44.91 36.13
CA ARG A 660 -34.19 -45.21 37.22
C ARG A 660 -33.72 -45.87 38.53
N GLU A 661 -34.09 -45.18 39.63
CA GLU A 661 -34.56 -45.68 40.95
C GLU A 661 -33.68 -46.72 41.67
N VAL A 662 -33.19 -46.50 42.90
CA VAL A 662 -33.90 -46.18 44.16
C VAL A 662 -33.09 -45.23 45.03
#